data_AF-A0A556CC09-F1
#
_entry.id   AF-A0A556CC09-F1
#
_cell.length_a   1.000
_cell.length_b   1.000
_cell.length_c   1.000
_cell.angle_alpha   90.00
_cell.angle_beta   90.00
_cell.angle_gamma   90.00
#
_symmetry.space_group_name_H-M   'P 1'
#
loop_
_entity.id
_entity.type
_entity.pdbx_description
1 polymer ?
#
loop_
_entity_poly.entity_id
_entity_poly.type
_entity_poly.pdbx_seq_one_letter_code
_entity_poly.pdbx_strand_id
1 'polypeptide(L)'
;MASIRSLNIREMRVRRHTPTPARGLNQLTPSDAGAREYRRGSIMNIKFLPPDLGDNVAIATERIVAGEILDIEGTDIEVQTTVPKGHRFAVKHIGVDEAVRSWSYPFGYAVADISVGEYLCNAKMKKVLELRDPDEYQQGLTVNFSDRDTTVEQIVPEPDQYFPQRELLRDSKTFLGFHRSESRGWGTRNYVAVIGVTSLVRNLVLSSSAAIADDVKTGDNFHGIAPVVHTEAGSEGSFNNRNLVLRTLAGFAVNPNIAAAVYVTSEDSPISNEELHSALRELGDRYYSSTVRFFTAGINEAQDVEALKRIVNPLVAKAQRQVAGEAPMSALKLGLQCGGSDAFSGVTANPLLGAAVEKALARGGTANLAETDELIGAEEHVLAKVRDDTVVRSFLDKQNAFKAYARRHGQSAEGNVSGGNIYRGLYNITLKSLGAGRKRAHETVLDYVIGYGEPMDRPGYYFMDSPGNDLESIAGQVASGANVILFTTGNGSITNFPFVPTIKIVTTTERYSLLQSDMDFNAGSLMEGRPFDEAADELFELTLSVASGRLSKGELTGQSQVQVWRDWHVADENIPSTPRAVPQGRPALPLSDREHIEPVLKQDQTTIAILPTSLCSGQVAEQIAGRANERADGRWETIALPHTEGCGVSGGEAEDLFARTMVGYAVHQTLKHTIFLEHGCEKTHNDYFVDQLNKRGIDPSDFDWASIQRAGGIESVTSAVLSKIESHVNEEVSRNSPQSGEDKAPCCLRSIGMGSAAREITPGAARAFASGATAFLDRGIGVVLNEMDPLLQVPEFREPLNLESTDATLQYGQSIDHLGFHIMQTSTGDWSEAATGMGACGVDVFAVLAGLRPLSPHRFLPTVQFSESVDDTGTFDGVLTGNDGEGGDIILHRTIEAFSGTYLQKIGHRPNVGFQLSRGFTGVSL
;
A
#
# COMPACT_ATOMS: atom_id res chain seq x y z
N MET A 1 61.70 1.22 -14.16
CA MET A 1 62.87 0.90 -15.00
C MET A 1 62.37 0.53 -16.39
N ALA A 2 62.88 1.22 -17.43
CA ALA A 2 62.76 0.99 -18.89
C ALA A 2 61.35 0.72 -19.47
N SER A 3 60.68 1.57 -20.26
CA SER A 3 61.03 2.43 -21.40
C SER A 3 61.54 1.71 -22.65
N ILE A 4 60.94 2.10 -23.81
CA ILE A 4 61.45 2.05 -25.21
C ILE A 4 61.21 0.68 -25.93
N ARG A 5 60.67 0.52 -27.16
CA ARG A 5 60.72 1.20 -28.49
C ARG A 5 59.55 0.62 -29.35
N SER A 6 58.61 1.41 -29.89
CA SER A 6 58.51 1.99 -31.25
C SER A 6 58.85 1.07 -32.44
N LEU A 7 57.93 1.01 -33.43
CA LEU A 7 58.11 1.06 -34.90
C LEU A 7 56.77 0.58 -35.56
N ASN A 8 56.22 1.10 -36.66
CA ASN A 8 56.42 2.28 -37.50
C ASN A 8 55.37 2.21 -38.66
N ILE A 9 55.24 3.30 -39.44
CA ILE A 9 54.88 3.36 -40.89
C ILE A 9 53.48 3.90 -41.32
N ARG A 10 53.54 5.19 -41.75
CA ARG A 10 53.09 5.84 -43.02
C ARG A 10 51.59 5.90 -43.36
N GLU A 11 50.99 7.10 -43.34
CA GLU A 11 50.93 8.19 -44.37
C GLU A 11 49.77 8.04 -45.36
N MET A 12 48.77 8.94 -45.30
CA MET A 12 48.49 9.94 -46.36
C MET A 12 47.24 10.80 -46.08
N ARG A 13 47.50 12.12 -45.90
CA ARG A 13 46.72 13.33 -46.26
C ARG A 13 45.17 13.33 -46.21
N VAL A 14 44.64 14.23 -45.37
CA VAL A 14 43.38 14.97 -45.62
C VAL A 14 43.61 16.47 -45.44
N ARG A 15 42.97 17.25 -46.32
CA ARG A 15 43.07 18.71 -46.52
C ARG A 15 42.63 19.50 -45.28
N ARG A 16 43.34 20.60 -45.00
CA ARG A 16 42.93 21.63 -44.03
C ARG A 16 41.74 22.43 -44.58
N HIS A 17 40.64 22.45 -43.83
CA HIS A 17 39.66 23.54 -43.86
C HIS A 17 39.61 24.15 -42.47
N THR A 18 40.02 25.42 -42.41
CA THR A 18 39.89 26.33 -41.26
C THR A 18 38.41 26.56 -40.95
N PRO A 19 37.96 26.44 -39.68
CA PRO A 19 36.61 26.85 -39.31
C PRO A 19 36.57 28.36 -39.04
N THR A 20 35.57 28.99 -39.66
CA THR A 20 35.07 30.34 -39.40
C THR A 20 34.55 30.45 -37.95
N PRO A 21 34.73 31.58 -37.24
CA PRO A 21 34.27 31.70 -35.86
C PRO A 21 32.75 31.80 -35.81
N ALA A 22 32.10 30.86 -35.11
CA ALA A 22 30.69 30.95 -34.79
C ALA A 22 30.45 32.10 -33.80
N ARG A 23 29.39 32.86 -34.10
CA ARG A 23 28.93 34.05 -33.36
C ARG A 23 28.52 33.69 -31.93
N GLY A 24 28.70 34.67 -31.05
CA GLY A 24 28.57 34.56 -29.60
C GLY A 24 27.25 33.96 -29.13
N LEU A 25 27.38 32.91 -28.33
CA LEU A 25 26.43 32.57 -27.28
C LEU A 25 26.77 33.46 -26.08
N ASN A 26 25.84 34.34 -25.71
CA ASN A 26 25.94 35.14 -24.49
C ASN A 26 26.13 34.21 -23.30
N GLN A 27 27.22 34.43 -22.55
CA GLN A 27 27.36 33.94 -21.19
C GLN A 27 26.24 34.57 -20.35
N LEU A 28 25.22 33.78 -20.01
CA LEU A 28 24.28 34.12 -18.94
C LEU A 28 25.05 34.05 -17.62
N THR A 29 25.20 35.20 -16.97
CA THR A 29 25.76 35.29 -15.63
C THR A 29 24.82 34.61 -14.61
N PRO A 30 25.34 34.03 -13.51
CA PRO A 30 24.54 33.29 -12.51
C PRO A 30 23.49 34.10 -11.72
N SER A 31 23.22 35.35 -12.09
CA SER A 31 22.25 36.24 -11.43
C SER A 31 20.95 36.45 -12.21
N ASP A 32 20.80 35.87 -13.40
CA ASP A 32 19.58 36.02 -14.24
C ASP A 32 18.79 34.72 -14.47
N ALA A 33 19.24 33.59 -13.91
CA ALA A 33 18.63 32.27 -14.09
C ALA A 33 17.94 31.71 -12.83
N GLY A 34 17.83 32.50 -11.77
CA GLY A 34 17.05 32.21 -10.58
C GLY A 34 16.43 33.52 -10.10
N ALA A 35 15.12 33.51 -9.85
CA ALA A 35 14.29 34.69 -9.57
C ALA A 35 13.90 35.56 -10.79
N ARG A 36 13.05 35.02 -11.67
CA ARG A 36 11.92 35.85 -12.12
C ARG A 36 10.79 35.64 -11.13
N GLU A 37 10.66 36.63 -10.24
CA GLU A 37 9.49 36.86 -9.39
C GLU A 37 8.20 36.50 -10.14
N TYR A 38 7.34 35.71 -9.50
CA TYR A 38 5.90 35.72 -9.75
C TYR A 38 5.36 37.14 -9.55
N ARG A 39 5.60 38.06 -10.48
CA ARG A 39 4.89 39.34 -10.53
C ARG A 39 3.49 39.05 -11.05
N ARG A 40 2.63 38.63 -10.13
CA ARG A 40 1.17 38.70 -10.26
C ARG A 40 0.76 40.17 -10.33
N GLY A 41 0.82 40.74 -11.53
CA GLY A 41 0.05 41.92 -11.85
C GLY A 41 -1.42 41.51 -12.04
N SER A 42 -2.30 42.01 -11.17
CA SER A 42 -3.77 42.05 -11.33
C SER A 42 -4.44 40.74 -11.81
N ILE A 43 -4.89 39.93 -10.85
CA ILE A 43 -5.75 38.77 -11.06
C ILE A 43 -7.08 39.22 -11.71
N MET A 44 -7.28 38.88 -12.97
CA MET A 44 -8.60 38.69 -13.56
C MET A 44 -8.63 37.27 -14.16
N ASN A 45 -9.48 36.39 -13.61
CA ASN A 45 -9.95 35.11 -14.16
C ASN A 45 -9.03 34.41 -15.19
N ILE A 46 -7.86 33.91 -14.78
CA ILE A 46 -7.07 33.03 -15.65
C ILE A 46 -7.56 31.59 -15.44
N LYS A 47 -8.28 31.04 -16.43
CA LYS A 47 -8.80 29.67 -16.44
C LYS A 47 -7.72 28.60 -16.68
N PHE A 48 -6.45 28.98 -16.67
CA PHE A 48 -5.31 28.10 -16.89
C PHE A 48 -4.08 28.58 -16.12
N LEU A 49 -3.12 27.66 -15.91
CA LEU A 49 -1.83 27.99 -15.32
C LEU A 49 -0.90 28.56 -16.40
N PRO A 50 -0.23 29.69 -16.14
CA PRO A 50 0.78 30.21 -17.04
C PRO A 50 1.86 29.13 -17.31
N PRO A 51 2.23 28.91 -18.59
CA PRO A 51 3.26 27.94 -18.96
C PRO A 51 4.65 28.37 -18.45
N ASP A 52 5.50 27.41 -18.07
CA ASP A 52 6.90 27.72 -17.73
C ASP A 52 7.67 28.17 -18.98
N LEU A 53 8.82 28.84 -18.79
CA LEU A 53 9.70 29.17 -19.90
C LEU A 53 10.11 27.87 -20.62
N GLY A 54 9.86 27.76 -21.93
CA GLY A 54 10.15 26.56 -22.71
C GLY A 54 8.96 25.61 -22.90
N ASP A 55 7.85 25.86 -22.19
CA ASP A 55 6.60 25.13 -22.41
C ASP A 55 5.86 25.64 -23.66
N ASN A 56 5.13 24.73 -24.28
CA ASN A 56 4.22 25.00 -25.41
C ASN A 56 2.79 24.56 -25.13
N VAL A 57 2.48 24.10 -23.91
CA VAL A 57 1.13 23.79 -23.43
C VAL A 57 0.86 24.42 -22.07
N ALA A 58 -0.41 24.64 -21.73
CA ALA A 58 -0.85 25.10 -20.42
C ALA A 58 -1.89 24.15 -19.81
N ILE A 59 -2.04 24.17 -18.48
CA ILE A 59 -3.00 23.33 -17.74
C ILE A 59 -4.24 24.15 -17.42
N ALA A 60 -5.43 23.67 -17.77
CA ALA A 60 -6.69 24.29 -17.41
C ALA A 60 -6.96 24.16 -15.89
N THR A 61 -7.21 25.27 -15.18
CA THR A 61 -7.56 25.29 -13.76
C THR A 61 -9.07 25.10 -13.52
N GLU A 62 -9.86 25.33 -14.57
CA GLU A 62 -11.30 25.16 -14.64
C GLU A 62 -11.68 24.49 -15.97
N ARG A 63 -12.96 24.17 -16.16
CA ARG A 63 -13.46 23.71 -17.46
C ARG A 63 -13.50 24.90 -18.42
N ILE A 64 -12.89 24.77 -19.59
CA ILE A 64 -12.88 25.77 -20.66
C ILE A 64 -13.79 25.26 -21.77
N VAL A 65 -14.94 25.90 -21.98
CA VAL A 65 -15.94 25.43 -22.94
C VAL A 65 -15.56 25.83 -24.37
N ALA A 66 -15.88 24.99 -25.35
CA ALA A 66 -15.72 25.36 -26.75
C ALA A 66 -16.44 26.68 -27.09
N GLY A 67 -15.78 27.55 -27.85
CA GLY A 67 -16.21 28.91 -28.18
C GLY A 67 -15.79 29.97 -27.17
N GLU A 68 -15.19 29.59 -26.04
CA GLU A 68 -14.61 30.57 -25.13
C GLU A 68 -13.32 31.20 -25.70
N ILE A 69 -13.12 32.48 -25.44
CA ILE A 69 -11.93 33.24 -25.85
C ILE A 69 -10.98 33.34 -24.66
N LEU A 70 -9.75 32.89 -24.85
CA LEU A 70 -8.65 33.01 -23.89
C LEU A 70 -7.63 34.03 -24.37
N ASP A 71 -7.13 34.86 -23.46
CA ASP A 71 -5.94 35.68 -23.72
C ASP A 71 -4.69 34.82 -23.47
N ILE A 72 -3.98 34.48 -24.55
CA ILE A 72 -2.72 33.73 -24.54
C ILE A 72 -1.61 34.65 -25.02
N GLU A 73 -0.73 35.06 -24.11
CA GLU A 73 0.40 35.97 -24.39
C GLU A 73 -0.01 37.29 -25.09
N GLY A 74 -1.20 37.83 -24.79
CA GLY A 74 -1.73 39.05 -25.40
C GLY A 74 -2.50 38.82 -26.71
N THR A 75 -2.82 37.56 -27.03
CA THR A 75 -3.57 37.16 -28.22
C THR A 75 -4.86 36.48 -27.82
N ASP A 76 -5.99 36.99 -28.31
CA ASP A 76 -7.30 36.37 -28.13
C ASP A 76 -7.42 35.11 -29.01
N ILE A 77 -7.56 33.95 -28.37
CA ILE A 77 -7.68 32.64 -29.01
C ILE A 77 -9.02 32.01 -28.63
N GLU A 78 -9.82 31.66 -29.64
CA GLU A 78 -11.07 30.91 -29.44
C GLU A 78 -10.79 29.41 -29.35
N VAL A 79 -11.14 28.81 -28.21
CA VAL A 79 -10.96 27.39 -27.95
C VAL A 79 -11.99 26.57 -28.72
N GLN A 80 -11.54 25.70 -29.61
CA GLN A 80 -12.42 24.96 -30.53
C GLN A 80 -13.06 23.71 -29.91
N THR A 81 -12.47 23.19 -28.82
CA THR A 81 -12.92 21.96 -28.16
C THR A 81 -12.86 22.17 -26.66
N THR A 82 -13.90 21.73 -25.96
CA THR A 82 -13.97 21.86 -24.50
C THR A 82 -12.77 21.16 -23.84
N VAL A 83 -12.02 21.89 -23.02
CA VAL A 83 -10.87 21.39 -22.25
C VAL A 83 -11.32 21.18 -20.81
N PRO A 84 -11.31 19.93 -20.29
CA PRO A 84 -11.67 19.69 -18.90
C PRO A 84 -10.63 20.25 -17.92
N LYS A 85 -11.05 20.49 -16.67
CA LYS A 85 -10.15 20.90 -15.58
C LYS A 85 -9.00 19.89 -15.42
N GLY A 86 -7.77 20.38 -15.29
CA GLY A 86 -6.55 19.58 -15.17
C GLY A 86 -5.95 19.11 -16.49
N HIS A 87 -6.66 19.28 -17.61
CA HIS A 87 -6.16 18.92 -18.94
C HIS A 87 -5.37 20.06 -19.58
N ARG A 88 -4.65 19.74 -20.65
CA ARG A 88 -3.72 20.63 -21.33
C ARG A 88 -4.21 21.02 -22.72
N PHE A 89 -3.94 22.26 -23.09
CA PHE A 89 -4.13 22.78 -24.45
C PHE A 89 -2.87 23.51 -24.91
N ALA A 90 -2.70 23.64 -26.22
CA ALA A 90 -1.51 24.27 -26.79
C ALA A 90 -1.57 25.78 -26.62
N VAL A 91 -0.48 26.39 -26.13
CA VAL A 91 -0.32 27.85 -26.05
C VAL A 91 0.59 28.40 -27.13
N LYS A 92 1.25 27.51 -27.89
CA LYS A 92 2.06 27.81 -29.06
C LYS A 92 1.69 26.80 -30.15
N HIS A 93 1.89 27.18 -31.41
CA HIS A 93 1.80 26.21 -32.50
C HIS A 93 2.85 25.11 -32.30
N ILE A 94 2.47 23.85 -32.49
CA ILE A 94 3.37 22.68 -32.39
C ILE A 94 3.28 21.92 -33.70
N GLY A 95 4.39 21.88 -34.45
CA GLY A 95 4.42 21.19 -35.74
C GLY A 95 4.48 19.67 -35.60
N VAL A 96 4.17 18.94 -36.68
CA VAL A 96 4.38 17.47 -36.73
C VAL A 96 5.80 17.09 -36.30
N ASP A 97 5.93 16.04 -35.50
CA ASP A 97 7.16 15.53 -34.87
C ASP A 97 7.83 16.50 -33.87
N GLU A 98 7.26 17.67 -33.62
CA GLU A 98 7.75 18.59 -32.58
C GLU A 98 7.37 18.08 -31.18
N ALA A 99 8.25 18.32 -30.21
CA ALA A 99 8.04 17.92 -28.83
C ALA A 99 6.92 18.72 -28.17
N VAL A 100 5.99 18.02 -27.52
CA VAL A 100 5.01 18.60 -26.59
C VAL A 100 5.65 18.67 -25.20
N ARG A 101 5.73 19.86 -24.61
CA ARG A 101 6.58 20.16 -23.44
C ARG A 101 5.82 20.71 -22.25
N SER A 102 6.14 20.20 -21.07
CA SER A 102 5.70 20.72 -19.76
C SER A 102 6.92 20.78 -18.83
N TRP A 103 7.07 21.85 -18.07
CA TRP A 103 8.28 22.15 -17.28
C TRP A 103 9.59 22.11 -18.09
N SER A 104 9.56 22.59 -19.34
CA SER A 104 10.64 22.52 -20.35
C SER A 104 10.96 21.13 -20.91
N TYR A 105 10.41 20.05 -20.37
CA TYR A 105 10.76 18.69 -20.77
C TYR A 105 9.71 18.08 -21.71
N PRO A 106 10.14 17.29 -22.71
CA PRO A 106 9.22 16.61 -23.60
C PRO A 106 8.47 15.50 -22.86
N PHE A 107 7.15 15.45 -23.01
CA PHE A 107 6.34 14.31 -22.57
C PHE A 107 5.67 13.55 -23.73
N GLY A 108 5.77 14.08 -24.94
CA GLY A 108 5.26 13.45 -26.15
C GLY A 108 5.70 14.20 -27.40
N TYR A 109 5.27 13.71 -28.56
CA TYR A 109 5.56 14.30 -29.87
C TYR A 109 4.27 14.44 -30.67
N ALA A 110 4.10 15.57 -31.35
CA ALA A 110 2.93 15.83 -32.15
C ALA A 110 2.86 14.87 -33.35
N VAL A 111 1.71 14.22 -33.57
CA VAL A 111 1.47 13.34 -34.74
C VAL A 111 0.68 14.04 -35.85
N ALA A 112 0.26 15.27 -35.60
CA ALA A 112 -0.40 16.20 -36.50
C ALA A 112 0.00 17.63 -36.09
N ASP A 113 -0.17 18.61 -36.97
CA ASP A 113 -0.01 20.02 -36.56
C ASP A 113 -1.04 20.37 -35.48
N ILE A 114 -0.59 21.00 -34.39
CA ILE A 114 -1.43 21.39 -33.25
C ILE A 114 -1.50 22.91 -33.19
N SER A 115 -2.71 23.44 -33.35
CA SER A 115 -2.97 24.88 -33.33
C SER A 115 -3.00 25.45 -31.91
N VAL A 116 -2.74 26.75 -31.76
CA VAL A 116 -2.92 27.43 -30.46
C VAL A 116 -4.38 27.31 -30.02
N GLY A 117 -4.61 26.98 -28.75
CA GLY A 117 -5.94 26.73 -28.18
C GLY A 117 -6.46 25.31 -28.38
N GLU A 118 -5.74 24.45 -29.11
CA GLU A 118 -6.17 23.08 -29.37
C GLU A 118 -5.94 22.17 -28.16
N TYR A 119 -6.94 21.32 -27.86
CA TYR A 119 -6.90 20.36 -26.77
C TYR A 119 -5.90 19.21 -27.07
N LEU A 120 -4.98 18.91 -26.15
CA LEU A 120 -4.03 17.81 -26.33
C LEU A 120 -4.67 16.46 -25.98
N CYS A 121 -4.62 15.52 -26.92
CA CYS A 121 -5.15 14.17 -26.72
C CYS A 121 -4.25 13.08 -27.33
N ASN A 122 -3.86 12.10 -26.52
CA ASN A 122 -3.23 10.85 -26.99
C ASN A 122 -4.26 9.72 -27.09
N ALA A 123 -3.86 8.59 -27.68
CA ALA A 123 -4.76 7.44 -27.88
C ALA A 123 -5.32 6.86 -26.56
N LYS A 124 -4.53 6.84 -25.49
CA LYS A 124 -4.97 6.34 -24.17
C LYS A 124 -6.04 7.24 -23.55
N MET A 125 -5.82 8.56 -23.60
CA MET A 125 -6.75 9.56 -23.13
C MET A 125 -8.09 9.46 -23.84
N LYS A 126 -8.07 9.43 -25.17
CA LYS A 126 -9.27 9.26 -26.00
C LYS A 126 -10.10 8.07 -25.51
N LYS A 127 -9.48 6.90 -25.35
CA LYS A 127 -10.15 5.68 -24.88
C LYS A 127 -10.78 5.85 -23.48
N VAL A 128 -10.06 6.46 -22.55
CA VAL A 128 -10.56 6.63 -21.17
C VAL A 128 -11.72 7.63 -21.11
N LEU A 129 -11.61 8.76 -21.80
CA LEU A 129 -12.64 9.79 -21.83
C LEU A 129 -13.90 9.32 -22.55
N GLU A 130 -13.78 8.69 -23.73
CA GLU A 130 -14.92 8.14 -24.48
C GLU A 130 -15.64 7.02 -23.71
N LEU A 131 -14.92 6.28 -22.86
CA LEU A 131 -15.52 5.24 -22.01
C LEU A 131 -16.25 5.82 -20.79
N ARG A 132 -15.69 6.85 -20.15
CA ARG A 132 -16.23 7.41 -18.90
C ARG A 132 -17.34 8.44 -19.14
N ASP A 133 -17.24 9.22 -20.20
CA ASP A 133 -18.23 10.25 -20.57
C ASP A 133 -18.65 10.10 -22.05
N PRO A 134 -19.34 9.00 -22.41
CA PRO A 134 -19.70 8.72 -23.81
C PRO A 134 -20.58 9.82 -24.42
N ASP A 135 -21.42 10.47 -23.61
CA ASP A 135 -22.29 11.57 -24.06
C ASP A 135 -21.53 12.87 -24.33
N GLU A 136 -20.46 13.14 -23.59
CA GLU A 136 -19.63 14.34 -23.80
C GLU A 136 -18.76 14.20 -25.05
N TYR A 137 -18.28 13.00 -25.34
CA TYR A 137 -17.32 12.74 -26.42
C TYR A 137 -17.93 11.96 -27.61
N GLN A 138 -19.24 12.10 -27.87
CA GLN A 138 -19.94 11.39 -28.96
C GLN A 138 -19.33 11.65 -30.36
N GLN A 139 -18.81 12.86 -30.60
CA GLN A 139 -18.16 13.21 -31.87
C GLN A 139 -16.72 12.67 -31.99
N GLY A 140 -16.21 12.05 -30.93
CA GLY A 140 -14.85 11.54 -30.81
C GLY A 140 -13.82 12.63 -30.54
N LEU A 141 -12.73 12.25 -29.89
CA LEU A 141 -11.55 13.11 -29.73
C LEU A 141 -10.52 12.83 -30.83
N THR A 142 -9.88 13.87 -31.36
CA THR A 142 -8.77 13.74 -32.30
C THR A 142 -7.48 13.45 -31.55
N VAL A 143 -6.79 12.37 -31.90
CA VAL A 143 -5.43 12.10 -31.38
C VAL A 143 -4.45 13.01 -32.12
N ASN A 144 -3.75 13.88 -31.39
CA ASN A 144 -2.82 14.85 -31.96
C ASN A 144 -1.38 14.75 -31.41
N PHE A 145 -1.13 13.91 -30.41
CA PHE A 145 0.25 13.57 -29.99
C PHE A 145 0.41 12.10 -29.56
N SER A 146 1.64 11.60 -29.63
CA SER A 146 2.07 10.29 -29.11
C SER A 146 2.93 10.44 -27.86
N ASP A 147 2.91 9.42 -27.00
CA ASP A 147 3.74 9.38 -25.79
C ASP A 147 5.24 9.35 -26.14
N ARG A 148 6.07 9.98 -25.29
CA ARG A 148 7.53 9.84 -25.34
C ARG A 148 7.96 8.41 -24.99
N ASP A 149 8.92 7.86 -25.73
CA ASP A 149 9.51 6.55 -25.43
C ASP A 149 10.66 6.67 -24.42
N THR A 150 10.38 6.32 -23.17
CA THR A 150 11.36 6.37 -22.05
C THR A 150 12.30 5.16 -22.02
N THR A 151 12.20 4.23 -22.97
CA THR A 151 13.04 3.02 -23.02
C THR A 151 14.28 3.19 -23.89
N VAL A 152 14.26 4.15 -24.82
CA VAL A 152 15.35 4.38 -25.80
C VAL A 152 16.17 5.62 -25.46
N GLU A 153 15.57 6.61 -24.80
CA GLU A 153 16.21 7.88 -24.50
C GLU A 153 16.87 7.86 -23.10
N GLN A 154 18.21 7.88 -23.04
CA GLN A 154 18.96 8.12 -21.81
C GLN A 154 19.79 9.39 -21.95
N ILE A 155 19.54 10.35 -21.06
CA ILE A 155 20.33 11.57 -20.97
C ILE A 155 21.19 11.47 -19.71
N VAL A 156 22.50 11.47 -19.91
CA VAL A 156 23.50 11.43 -18.85
C VAL A 156 24.16 12.82 -18.82
N PRO A 157 24.17 13.51 -17.67
CA PRO A 157 24.88 14.79 -17.54
C PRO A 157 26.39 14.58 -17.76
N GLU A 158 27.03 15.54 -18.41
CA GLU A 158 28.49 15.55 -18.58
C GLU A 158 29.19 15.90 -17.25
N PRO A 159 30.42 15.40 -17.00
CA PRO A 159 31.09 15.61 -15.70
C PRO A 159 31.35 17.05 -15.28
N ASP A 160 31.39 18.00 -16.21
CA ASP A 160 31.50 19.43 -15.94
C ASP A 160 30.18 20.09 -15.49
N GLN A 161 29.09 19.31 -15.44
CA GLN A 161 27.76 19.71 -14.99
C GLN A 161 27.44 19.26 -13.56
N TYR A 162 28.41 18.74 -12.81
CA TYR A 162 28.23 18.29 -11.43
C TYR A 162 28.30 19.44 -10.42
N PHE A 163 27.49 19.35 -9.37
CA PHE A 163 27.37 20.38 -8.35
C PHE A 163 27.98 19.90 -7.03
N PRO A 164 28.91 20.66 -6.42
CA PRO A 164 29.45 20.31 -5.12
C PRO A 164 28.39 20.39 -4.02
N GLN A 165 28.69 19.79 -2.88
CA GLN A 165 27.86 19.92 -1.69
C GLN A 165 27.70 21.42 -1.33
N ARG A 166 26.46 21.83 -1.09
CA ARG A 166 26.12 23.22 -0.78
C ARG A 166 26.76 23.72 0.51
N GLU A 167 26.94 25.03 0.59
CA GLU A 167 27.21 25.70 1.86
C GLU A 167 25.95 25.74 2.74
N LEU A 168 26.11 25.49 4.03
CA LEU A 168 25.01 25.49 4.99
C LEU A 168 24.80 26.88 5.58
N LEU A 169 23.53 27.28 5.69
CA LEU A 169 23.11 28.44 6.47
C LEU A 169 23.42 28.20 7.94
N ARG A 170 24.07 29.17 8.56
CA ARG A 170 24.35 29.16 10.01
C ARG A 170 23.38 30.11 10.69
N ASP A 171 22.19 29.61 10.99
CA ASP A 171 21.21 30.29 11.84
C ASP A 171 20.87 29.46 13.09
N SER A 172 20.05 30.02 13.99
CA SER A 172 19.69 29.41 15.27
C SER A 172 18.36 28.66 15.23
N LYS A 173 17.87 28.26 14.04
CA LYS A 173 16.63 27.49 13.95
C LYS A 173 16.83 26.10 14.56
N THR A 174 15.86 25.66 15.34
CA THR A 174 15.84 24.38 16.05
C THR A 174 14.41 23.83 16.05
N PHE A 175 14.25 22.60 16.50
CA PHE A 175 12.94 22.02 16.83
C PHE A 175 13.05 21.29 18.19
N LEU A 176 11.94 21.01 18.85
CA LEU A 176 11.97 20.21 20.09
C LEU A 176 12.01 18.71 19.76
N GLY A 177 12.93 17.98 20.37
CA GLY A 177 13.05 16.54 20.13
C GLY A 177 13.67 15.76 21.29
N PHE A 178 13.56 14.44 21.23
CA PHE A 178 14.11 13.50 22.20
C PHE A 178 15.47 13.01 21.73
N HIS A 179 16.54 13.50 22.36
CA HIS A 179 17.89 13.03 22.06
C HIS A 179 18.03 11.54 22.40
N ARG A 180 18.52 10.74 21.45
CA ARG A 180 18.76 9.30 21.62
C ARG A 180 20.25 9.02 21.84
N SER A 181 21.05 9.44 20.87
CA SER A 181 22.51 9.35 20.83
C SER A 181 23.01 10.08 19.58
N GLU A 182 24.31 10.36 19.50
CA GLU A 182 24.93 10.91 18.28
C GLU A 182 24.65 10.06 17.04
N SER A 183 24.62 8.72 17.18
CA SER A 183 24.36 7.78 16.08
C SER A 183 22.90 7.75 15.64
N ARG A 184 21.97 7.75 16.59
CA ARG A 184 20.53 7.66 16.32
C ARG A 184 19.89 9.02 16.07
N GLY A 185 20.50 10.10 16.53
CA GLY A 185 19.96 11.45 16.42
C GLY A 185 18.83 11.75 17.42
N TRP A 186 17.83 12.49 16.95
CA TRP A 186 16.74 13.03 17.76
C TRP A 186 15.38 12.58 17.22
N GLY A 187 14.53 12.08 18.12
CA GLY A 187 13.14 11.75 17.80
C GLY A 187 12.23 12.96 17.89
N THR A 188 11.30 13.09 16.96
CA THR A 188 10.15 14.03 17.03
C THR A 188 9.01 13.44 17.88
N ARG A 189 9.05 12.13 18.13
CA ARG A 189 8.13 11.39 19.00
C ARG A 189 8.89 10.49 19.96
N ASN A 190 8.17 9.99 20.97
CA ASN A 190 8.72 9.12 22.00
C ASN A 190 7.82 7.90 22.23
N TYR A 191 7.98 6.88 21.39
CA TYR A 191 7.23 5.62 21.46
C TYR A 191 8.08 4.47 22.01
N VAL A 192 7.45 3.45 22.56
CA VAL A 192 8.05 2.11 22.67
C VAL A 192 7.41 1.21 21.63
N ALA A 193 8.21 0.59 20.76
CA ALA A 193 7.71 -0.27 19.70
C ALA A 193 7.65 -1.74 20.15
N VAL A 194 6.55 -2.42 19.84
CA VAL A 194 6.44 -3.88 19.88
C VAL A 194 6.36 -4.36 18.44
N ILE A 195 7.41 -5.03 17.97
CA ILE A 195 7.61 -5.32 16.55
C ILE A 195 7.46 -6.82 16.31
N GLY A 196 6.41 -7.20 15.59
CA GLY A 196 6.27 -8.55 15.06
C GLY A 196 7.29 -8.78 13.96
N VAL A 197 8.08 -9.84 14.10
CA VAL A 197 9.12 -10.19 13.13
C VAL A 197 8.53 -10.91 11.91
N THR A 198 7.34 -11.48 12.08
CA THR A 198 6.60 -12.23 11.06
C THR A 198 5.11 -11.99 11.20
N SER A 199 4.33 -12.32 10.16
CA SER A 199 2.87 -12.28 10.22
C SER A 199 2.29 -13.24 11.28
N LEU A 200 2.99 -14.33 11.63
CA LEU A 200 2.55 -15.36 12.59
C LEU A 200 2.34 -14.83 14.02
N VAL A 201 3.08 -13.80 14.42
CA VAL A 201 2.99 -13.21 15.76
C VAL A 201 2.11 -11.96 15.81
N ARG A 202 1.44 -11.61 14.71
CA ARG A 202 0.60 -10.41 14.60
C ARG A 202 -0.41 -10.28 15.74
N ASN A 203 -1.13 -11.37 16.04
CA ASN A 203 -2.11 -11.41 17.13
C ASN A 203 -1.49 -11.00 18.46
N LEU A 204 -0.40 -11.66 18.84
CA LEU A 204 0.28 -11.42 20.11
C LEU A 204 0.80 -9.98 20.20
N VAL A 205 1.35 -9.43 19.11
CA VAL A 205 1.83 -8.05 19.08
C VAL A 205 0.69 -7.07 19.33
N LEU A 206 -0.45 -7.25 18.65
CA LEU A 206 -1.60 -6.37 18.81
C LEU A 206 -2.22 -6.50 20.21
N SER A 207 -2.45 -7.72 20.69
CA SER A 207 -3.08 -7.98 21.99
C SER A 207 -2.20 -7.51 23.14
N SER A 208 -0.90 -7.78 23.10
CA SER A 208 0.04 -7.27 24.10
C SER A 208 0.18 -5.75 24.05
N SER A 209 0.25 -5.13 22.86
CA SER A 209 0.35 -3.66 22.76
C SER A 209 -0.87 -2.96 23.33
N ALA A 210 -2.08 -3.47 23.03
CA ALA A 210 -3.32 -2.93 23.61
C ALA A 210 -3.33 -3.09 25.14
N ALA A 211 -3.03 -4.29 25.63
CA ALA A 211 -3.02 -4.56 27.07
C ALA A 211 -1.97 -3.74 27.84
N ILE A 212 -0.83 -3.40 27.21
CA ILE A 212 0.18 -2.50 27.79
C ILE A 212 -0.30 -1.05 27.71
N ALA A 213 -0.91 -0.64 26.60
CA ALA A 213 -1.42 0.72 26.41
C ALA A 213 -2.45 1.11 27.49
N ASP A 214 -3.31 0.18 27.90
CA ASP A 214 -4.30 0.37 28.97
C ASP A 214 -3.65 0.66 30.35
N ASP A 215 -2.44 0.15 30.59
CA ASP A 215 -1.72 0.28 31.87
C ASP A 215 -0.81 1.53 31.93
N VAL A 216 -0.57 2.21 30.81
CA VAL A 216 0.44 3.28 30.71
C VAL A 216 -0.17 4.64 30.36
N LYS A 217 0.29 5.67 31.07
CA LYS A 217 -0.11 7.05 30.79
C LYS A 217 0.73 7.65 29.67
N THR A 218 0.06 8.14 28.64
CA THR A 218 0.65 8.99 27.60
C THR A 218 0.71 10.45 28.06
N GLY A 219 1.49 11.27 27.36
CA GLY A 219 1.63 12.71 27.59
C GLY A 219 2.74 13.30 26.75
N ASP A 220 3.10 14.56 27.00
CA ASP A 220 4.05 15.32 26.16
C ASP A 220 5.41 14.63 25.99
N ASN A 221 5.86 13.91 27.04
CA ASN A 221 7.13 13.20 27.04
C ASN A 221 7.02 11.72 26.64
N PHE A 222 5.81 11.17 26.40
CA PHE A 222 5.64 9.77 26.01
C PHE A 222 4.37 9.57 25.20
N HIS A 223 4.55 9.17 23.93
CA HIS A 223 3.47 9.15 22.95
C HIS A 223 2.70 7.83 22.90
N GLY A 224 3.24 6.77 23.51
CA GLY A 224 2.53 5.50 23.70
C GLY A 224 3.30 4.26 23.24
N ILE A 225 2.56 3.18 23.06
CA ILE A 225 3.04 1.92 22.49
C ILE A 225 2.73 1.91 21.01
N ALA A 226 3.73 1.62 20.18
CA ALA A 226 3.57 1.48 18.75
C ALA A 226 3.59 0.00 18.36
N PRO A 227 2.43 -0.64 18.07
CA PRO A 227 2.41 -1.97 17.49
C PRO A 227 2.90 -1.90 16.04
N VAL A 228 3.86 -2.74 15.67
CA VAL A 228 4.35 -2.88 14.30
C VAL A 228 4.09 -4.30 13.85
N VAL A 229 3.15 -4.45 12.91
CA VAL A 229 2.78 -5.73 12.31
C VAL A 229 2.81 -5.61 10.80
N HIS A 230 3.19 -6.70 10.12
CA HIS A 230 3.26 -6.76 8.67
C HIS A 230 2.77 -8.12 8.14
N THR A 231 2.79 -8.30 6.83
CA THR A 231 2.32 -9.51 6.13
C THR A 231 3.42 -10.51 5.83
N GLU A 232 4.68 -10.10 5.89
CA GLU A 232 5.79 -10.96 5.46
C GLU A 232 6.14 -12.06 6.44
N ALA A 233 6.87 -13.05 5.90
CA ALA A 233 7.48 -14.14 6.65
C ALA A 233 6.46 -15.05 7.36
N GLY A 234 5.29 -15.26 6.73
CA GLY A 234 4.21 -16.13 7.22
C GLY A 234 4.23 -17.59 6.72
N SER A 235 5.11 -17.90 5.75
CA SER A 235 5.30 -19.24 5.21
C SER A 235 6.73 -19.74 5.44
N GLU A 236 6.92 -21.05 5.35
CA GLU A 236 8.23 -21.68 5.48
C GLU A 236 9.10 -21.47 4.24
N GLY A 237 10.41 -21.36 4.44
CA GLY A 237 11.40 -21.26 3.36
C GLY A 237 12.02 -19.86 3.19
N SER A 238 12.85 -19.73 2.14
CA SER A 238 13.49 -18.47 1.79
C SER A 238 12.57 -17.65 0.90
N PHE A 239 12.09 -16.51 1.38
CA PHE A 239 11.31 -15.54 0.60
C PHE A 239 12.22 -14.49 -0.05
N ASN A 240 11.81 -13.95 -1.20
CA ASN A 240 12.69 -13.16 -2.09
C ASN A 240 13.16 -11.83 -1.44
N ASN A 241 12.30 -11.19 -0.64
CA ASN A 241 12.59 -9.94 0.07
C ASN A 241 13.22 -10.13 1.46
N ARG A 242 13.79 -11.29 1.81
CA ARG A 242 14.35 -11.53 3.17
C ARG A 242 15.27 -10.43 3.67
N ASN A 243 16.20 -9.98 2.84
CA ASN A 243 17.12 -8.91 3.21
C ASN A 243 16.43 -7.55 3.38
N LEU A 244 15.40 -7.27 2.58
CA LEU A 244 14.60 -6.04 2.71
C LEU A 244 13.83 -6.06 4.03
N VAL A 245 13.17 -7.17 4.36
CA VAL A 245 12.42 -7.32 5.62
C VAL A 245 13.35 -7.16 6.82
N LEU A 246 14.48 -7.88 6.85
CA LEU A 246 15.46 -7.78 7.95
C LEU A 246 15.97 -6.34 8.14
N ARG A 247 16.33 -5.67 7.04
CA ARG A 247 16.81 -4.29 7.07
C ARG A 247 15.74 -3.32 7.55
N THR A 248 14.52 -3.45 7.04
CA THR A 248 13.39 -2.58 7.43
C THR A 248 13.05 -2.75 8.91
N LEU A 249 12.96 -4.00 9.39
CA LEU A 249 12.73 -4.29 10.80
C LEU A 249 13.84 -3.73 11.70
N ALA A 250 15.11 -3.89 11.30
CA ALA A 250 16.25 -3.32 12.01
C ALA A 250 16.18 -1.78 12.06
N GLY A 251 15.87 -1.15 10.93
CA GLY A 251 15.67 0.30 10.80
C GLY A 251 14.56 0.83 11.70
N PHE A 252 13.41 0.15 11.77
CA PHE A 252 12.31 0.52 12.67
C PHE A 252 12.73 0.55 14.13
N ALA A 253 13.46 -0.47 14.61
CA ALA A 253 13.87 -0.53 16.01
C ALA A 253 14.85 0.59 16.42
N VAL A 254 15.64 1.09 15.46
CA VAL A 254 16.63 2.15 15.70
C VAL A 254 16.16 3.54 15.27
N ASN A 255 14.97 3.66 14.66
CA ASN A 255 14.40 4.95 14.26
C ASN A 255 14.38 5.94 15.45
N PRO A 256 14.72 7.22 15.26
CA PRO A 256 14.82 8.18 16.36
C PRO A 256 13.53 8.36 17.18
N ASN A 257 12.35 8.11 16.59
CA ASN A 257 11.06 8.23 17.28
C ASN A 257 10.77 7.08 18.26
N ILE A 258 11.56 6.00 18.20
CA ILE A 258 11.47 4.85 19.07
C ILE A 258 12.45 4.99 20.25
N ALA A 259 11.95 5.08 21.47
CA ALA A 259 12.79 5.07 22.68
C ALA A 259 13.44 3.71 22.89
N ALA A 260 12.64 2.66 22.71
CA ALA A 260 13.02 1.27 22.87
C ALA A 260 12.11 0.37 22.02
N ALA A 261 12.62 -0.79 21.61
CA ALA A 261 11.90 -1.76 20.81
C ALA A 261 11.96 -3.15 21.43
N VAL A 262 10.88 -3.92 21.28
CA VAL A 262 10.84 -5.35 21.60
C VAL A 262 10.45 -6.11 20.35
N TYR A 263 11.35 -6.95 19.85
CA TYR A 263 11.01 -7.89 18.78
C TYR A 263 10.28 -9.09 19.36
N VAL A 264 9.21 -9.48 18.69
CA VAL A 264 8.39 -10.66 19.00
C VAL A 264 8.58 -11.66 17.86
N THR A 265 9.09 -12.84 18.19
CA THR A 265 9.26 -13.99 17.29
C THR A 265 8.51 -15.19 17.85
N SER A 266 8.55 -16.32 17.13
CA SER A 266 8.10 -17.63 17.58
C SER A 266 9.11 -18.69 17.14
N GLU A 267 9.07 -19.89 17.72
CA GLU A 267 10.02 -20.98 17.38
C GLU A 267 9.91 -21.44 15.93
N ASP A 268 8.71 -21.31 15.35
CA ASP A 268 8.39 -21.62 13.96
C ASP A 268 8.64 -20.46 12.98
N SER A 269 9.07 -19.30 13.49
CA SER A 269 9.35 -18.12 12.69
C SER A 269 10.45 -18.40 11.64
N PRO A 270 10.21 -18.14 10.34
CA PRO A 270 11.24 -18.28 9.32
C PRO A 270 12.36 -17.25 9.48
N ILE A 271 12.20 -16.18 10.28
CA ILE A 271 13.28 -15.24 10.66
C ILE A 271 13.60 -15.43 12.14
N SER A 272 14.88 -15.66 12.46
CA SER A 272 15.34 -15.82 13.84
C SER A 272 15.70 -14.50 14.53
N ASN A 273 15.70 -14.50 15.87
CA ASN A 273 16.24 -13.40 16.68
C ASN A 273 17.72 -13.13 16.38
N GLU A 274 18.50 -14.16 16.04
CA GLU A 274 19.92 -14.03 15.72
C GLU A 274 20.14 -13.25 14.42
N GLU A 275 19.32 -13.50 13.40
CA GLU A 275 19.38 -12.76 12.14
C GLU A 275 19.02 -11.30 12.31
N LEU A 276 17.97 -10.99 13.08
CA LEU A 276 17.65 -9.60 13.42
C LEU A 276 18.77 -8.93 14.22
N HIS A 277 19.36 -9.65 15.18
CA HIS A 277 20.52 -9.15 15.89
C HIS A 277 21.71 -8.91 14.94
N SER A 278 21.88 -9.75 13.90
CA SER A 278 22.87 -9.54 12.85
C SER A 278 22.58 -8.30 12.01
N ALA A 279 21.34 -8.12 11.55
CA ALA A 279 20.92 -6.94 10.81
C ALA A 279 21.13 -5.65 11.63
N LEU A 280 20.88 -5.68 12.95
CA LEU A 280 21.20 -4.56 13.84
C LEU A 280 22.71 -4.29 13.96
N ARG A 281 23.55 -5.33 14.00
CA ARG A 281 25.03 -5.18 14.00
C ARG A 281 25.55 -4.58 12.70
N GLU A 282 24.91 -4.89 11.58
CA GLU A 282 25.24 -4.29 10.27
C GLU A 282 24.98 -2.78 10.25
N LEU A 283 23.96 -2.30 10.97
CA LEU A 283 23.76 -0.86 11.22
C LEU A 283 24.86 -0.30 12.16
N GLY A 284 25.27 -1.10 13.14
CA GLY A 284 26.37 -0.85 14.07
C GLY A 284 25.92 -0.84 15.53
N ASP A 285 26.72 -1.43 16.43
CA ASP A 285 26.36 -1.63 17.85
C ASP A 285 25.90 -0.36 18.60
N ARG A 286 26.44 0.81 18.21
CA ARG A 286 26.07 2.12 18.75
C ARG A 286 24.62 2.53 18.48
N TYR A 287 23.89 1.84 17.60
CA TYR A 287 22.50 2.14 17.26
C TYR A 287 21.47 1.49 18.18
N TYR A 288 21.81 0.43 18.92
CA TYR A 288 20.79 -0.37 19.61
C TYR A 288 21.16 -0.91 21.00
N SER A 289 22.43 -0.78 21.43
CA SER A 289 23.06 -1.53 22.53
C SER A 289 22.36 -1.55 23.90
N SER A 290 21.39 -0.67 24.17
CA SER A 290 20.61 -0.69 25.42
C SER A 290 19.09 -0.67 25.25
N THR A 291 18.58 -0.48 24.03
CA THR A 291 17.18 -0.11 23.75
C THR A 291 16.36 -1.20 23.07
N VAL A 292 16.99 -2.24 22.54
CA VAL A 292 16.29 -3.36 21.87
C VAL A 292 16.25 -4.59 22.78
N ARG A 293 15.11 -5.28 22.82
CA ARG A 293 14.91 -6.58 23.47
C ARG A 293 14.30 -7.56 22.49
N PHE A 294 14.43 -8.84 22.79
CA PHE A 294 13.88 -9.94 22.01
C PHE A 294 12.98 -10.78 22.91
N PHE A 295 11.87 -11.25 22.35
CA PHE A 295 10.93 -12.14 22.98
C PHE A 295 10.54 -13.23 21.98
N THR A 296 10.56 -14.49 22.42
CA THR A 296 10.07 -15.63 21.65
C THR A 296 8.78 -16.10 22.30
N ALA A 297 7.70 -16.05 21.55
CA ALA A 297 6.36 -16.42 21.97
C ALA A 297 6.26 -17.94 22.18
N GLY A 298 5.58 -18.33 23.25
CA GLY A 298 5.23 -19.71 23.56
C GLY A 298 3.88 -20.12 22.96
N ILE A 299 3.29 -21.16 23.54
CA ILE A 299 2.01 -21.74 23.11
C ILE A 299 0.83 -20.96 23.69
N ASN A 300 0.97 -20.42 24.91
CA ASN A 300 -0.11 -19.74 25.64
C ASN A 300 -0.02 -18.21 25.49
N GLU A 301 -0.87 -17.64 24.64
CA GLU A 301 -0.88 -16.20 24.36
C GLU A 301 -1.07 -15.34 25.61
N ALA A 302 -1.93 -15.75 26.55
CA ALA A 302 -2.18 -14.96 27.77
C ALA A 302 -0.93 -14.88 28.67
N GLN A 303 -0.15 -15.97 28.76
CA GLN A 303 1.13 -15.96 29.47
C GLN A 303 2.17 -15.10 28.75
N ASP A 304 2.19 -15.14 27.41
CA ASP A 304 3.09 -14.33 26.59
C ASP A 304 2.79 -12.82 26.74
N VAL A 305 1.52 -12.43 26.77
CA VAL A 305 1.10 -11.03 27.02
C VAL A 305 1.65 -10.54 28.37
N GLU A 306 1.49 -11.33 29.43
CA GLU A 306 2.02 -10.97 30.75
C GLU A 306 3.56 -10.94 30.79
N ALA A 307 4.23 -11.81 30.03
CA ALA A 307 5.68 -11.79 29.89
C ALA A 307 6.16 -10.53 29.15
N LEU A 308 5.48 -10.15 28.07
CA LEU A 308 5.75 -8.93 27.32
C LEU A 308 5.54 -7.69 28.19
N LYS A 309 4.47 -7.62 29.00
CA LYS A 309 4.26 -6.55 29.99
C LYS A 309 5.46 -6.38 30.92
N ARG A 310 6.01 -7.48 31.45
CA ARG A 310 7.19 -7.45 32.32
C ARG A 310 8.45 -6.90 31.62
N ILE A 311 8.59 -7.11 30.31
CA ILE A 311 9.71 -6.60 29.50
C ILE A 311 9.50 -5.13 29.13
N VAL A 312 8.29 -4.76 28.72
CA VAL A 312 7.97 -3.44 28.15
C VAL A 312 7.80 -2.37 29.23
N ASN A 313 7.15 -2.66 30.36
CA ASN A 313 6.89 -1.65 31.40
C ASN A 313 8.17 -0.94 31.92
N PRO A 314 9.30 -1.62 32.17
CA PRO A 314 10.56 -0.95 32.51
C PRO A 314 11.11 -0.05 31.39
N LEU A 315 10.86 -0.38 30.12
CA LEU A 315 11.26 0.44 28.97
C LEU A 315 10.37 1.69 28.86
N VAL A 316 9.06 1.54 29.06
CA VAL A 316 8.12 2.67 29.15
C VAL A 316 8.51 3.64 30.25
N ALA A 317 8.81 3.13 31.45
CA ALA A 317 9.25 3.97 32.57
C ALA A 317 10.55 4.73 32.28
N LYS A 318 11.45 4.17 31.45
CA LYS A 318 12.65 4.88 30.98
C LYS A 318 12.29 5.95 29.93
N ALA A 319 11.42 5.62 28.98
CA ALA A 319 10.97 6.55 27.95
C ALA A 319 10.28 7.78 28.56
N GLN A 320 9.37 7.59 29.53
CA GLN A 320 8.66 8.66 30.24
C GLN A 320 9.57 9.64 31.00
N ARG A 321 10.80 9.25 31.33
CA ARG A 321 11.79 10.12 31.99
C ARG A 321 12.61 10.97 31.03
N GLN A 322 12.50 10.72 29.72
CA GLN A 322 13.16 11.54 28.72
C GLN A 322 12.35 12.82 28.52
N VAL A 323 13.05 13.94 28.37
CA VAL A 323 12.44 15.25 28.16
C VAL A 323 12.91 15.77 26.81
N ALA A 324 11.99 16.34 26.04
CA ALA A 324 12.33 16.98 24.79
C ALA A 324 13.24 18.21 25.02
N GLY A 325 14.24 18.40 24.17
CA GLY A 325 15.16 19.54 24.19
C GLY A 325 15.33 20.13 22.80
N GLU A 326 16.06 21.25 22.69
CA GLU A 326 16.36 21.88 21.40
C GLU A 326 17.28 21.00 20.56
N ALA A 327 16.71 20.43 19.50
CA ALA A 327 17.41 19.64 18.50
C ALA A 327 17.92 20.55 17.37
N PRO A 328 19.15 20.31 16.85
CA PRO A 328 19.65 21.04 15.69
C PRO A 328 18.88 20.62 14.43
N MET A 329 18.81 21.51 13.44
CA MET A 329 18.19 21.21 12.14
C MET A 329 18.77 19.99 11.42
N SER A 330 20.05 19.67 11.69
CA SER A 330 20.68 18.46 11.16
C SER A 330 20.10 17.15 11.66
N ALA A 331 19.30 17.18 12.73
CA ALA A 331 18.58 16.02 13.23
C ALA A 331 17.21 15.82 12.56
N LEU A 332 16.74 16.78 11.74
CA LEU A 332 15.48 16.66 11.02
C LEU A 332 15.68 15.81 9.75
N LYS A 333 14.96 14.68 9.66
CA LYS A 333 15.02 13.74 8.55
C LYS A 333 13.62 13.55 7.96
N LEU A 334 13.42 14.09 6.76
CA LEU A 334 12.12 14.18 6.09
C LEU A 334 11.95 13.07 5.05
N GLY A 335 10.87 12.28 5.16
CA GLY A 335 10.40 11.41 4.08
C GLY A 335 9.47 12.18 3.15
N LEU A 336 9.71 12.13 1.84
CA LEU A 336 8.88 12.81 0.85
C LEU A 336 8.09 11.77 0.07
N GLN A 337 6.75 11.83 0.17
CA GLN A 337 5.87 10.81 -0.41
C GLN A 337 4.74 11.44 -1.23
N CYS A 338 4.28 10.72 -2.25
CA CYS A 338 3.04 11.00 -2.95
C CYS A 338 1.98 9.93 -2.63
N GLY A 339 0.72 10.33 -2.66
CA GLY A 339 -0.42 9.40 -2.67
C GLY A 339 -1.14 9.46 -4.01
N GLY A 340 -2.47 9.64 -3.97
CA GLY A 340 -3.28 9.78 -5.18
C GLY A 340 -2.98 11.07 -5.94
N SER A 341 -2.02 11.00 -6.87
CA SER A 341 -1.59 12.12 -7.72
C SER A 341 -2.68 12.56 -8.71
N ASP A 342 -2.70 13.85 -9.01
CA ASP A 342 -3.58 14.51 -9.97
C ASP A 342 -2.79 15.48 -10.85
N ALA A 343 -3.44 16.11 -11.83
CA ALA A 343 -2.80 17.08 -12.71
C ALA A 343 -2.23 18.31 -11.97
N PHE A 344 -2.72 18.60 -10.75
CA PHE A 344 -2.30 19.76 -9.96
C PHE A 344 -1.11 19.48 -9.04
N SER A 345 -0.79 18.20 -8.80
CA SER A 345 0.28 17.76 -7.91
C SER A 345 1.63 18.40 -8.26
N GLY A 346 2.01 18.37 -9.55
CA GLY A 346 3.27 18.93 -10.05
C GLY A 346 3.35 20.46 -10.10
N VAL A 347 2.23 21.16 -9.89
CA VAL A 347 2.14 22.63 -9.99
C VAL A 347 1.77 23.31 -8.66
N THR A 348 1.22 22.58 -7.69
CA THR A 348 0.92 23.11 -6.34
C THR A 348 1.72 22.40 -5.26
N ALA A 349 1.28 21.23 -4.79
CA ALA A 349 1.80 20.58 -3.58
C ALA A 349 3.26 20.14 -3.70
N ASN A 350 3.67 19.55 -4.83
CA ASN A 350 5.03 19.06 -5.01
C ASN A 350 6.08 20.17 -5.04
N PRO A 351 5.95 21.24 -5.86
CA PRO A 351 6.92 22.34 -5.84
C PRO A 351 6.92 23.08 -4.50
N LEU A 352 5.76 23.22 -3.84
CA LEU A 352 5.67 23.83 -2.51
C LEU A 352 6.43 23.02 -1.45
N LEU A 353 6.24 21.70 -1.45
CA LEU A 353 7.00 20.77 -0.61
C LEU A 353 8.49 20.88 -0.90
N GLY A 354 8.90 20.89 -2.17
CA GLY A 354 10.30 21.04 -2.57
C GLY A 354 10.93 22.31 -1.99
N ALA A 355 10.23 23.44 -2.05
CA ALA A 355 10.70 24.72 -1.50
C ALA A 355 10.78 24.71 0.04
N ALA A 356 9.83 24.09 0.74
CA ALA A 356 9.87 23.94 2.20
C ALA A 356 11.02 23.01 2.65
N VAL A 357 11.24 21.90 1.94
CA VAL A 357 12.33 20.95 2.19
C VAL A 357 13.69 21.60 1.95
N GLU A 358 13.82 22.40 0.90
CA GLU A 358 15.04 23.13 0.57
C GLU A 358 15.50 24.03 1.75
N LYS A 359 14.57 24.63 2.49
CA LYS A 359 14.86 25.40 3.71
C LYS A 359 15.43 24.52 4.84
N ALA A 360 15.01 23.26 4.95
CA ALA A 360 15.57 22.31 5.91
C ALA A 360 16.97 21.85 5.48
N LEU A 361 17.15 21.50 4.21
CA LEU A 361 18.43 21.08 3.65
C LEU A 361 19.50 22.16 3.75
N ALA A 362 19.13 23.42 3.48
CA ALA A 362 20.02 24.57 3.63
C ALA A 362 20.55 24.73 5.08
N ARG A 363 19.88 24.14 6.07
CA ARG A 363 20.27 24.15 7.50
C ARG A 363 20.87 22.83 7.97
N GLY A 364 21.26 21.97 7.04
CA GLY A 364 21.89 20.68 7.32
C GLY A 364 20.92 19.54 7.61
N GLY A 365 19.61 19.75 7.42
CA GLY A 365 18.62 18.68 7.47
C GLY A 365 18.81 17.65 6.36
N THR A 366 18.03 16.58 6.44
CA THR A 366 18.05 15.48 5.46
C THR A 366 16.65 15.28 4.89
N ALA A 367 16.55 14.96 3.60
CA ALA A 367 15.29 14.56 2.99
C ALA A 367 15.50 13.44 1.97
N ASN A 368 14.56 12.50 1.87
CA ASN A 368 14.57 11.48 0.82
C ASN A 368 13.31 11.48 -0.03
N LEU A 369 13.52 11.51 -1.34
CA LEU A 369 12.52 11.15 -2.34
C LEU A 369 12.60 9.63 -2.57
N ALA A 370 11.47 8.96 -2.64
CA ALA A 370 11.38 7.53 -2.93
C ALA A 370 10.63 7.31 -4.26
N GLU A 371 9.91 6.20 -4.40
CA GLU A 371 8.97 5.94 -5.51
C GLU A 371 9.68 5.83 -6.88
N THR A 372 10.40 4.73 -7.13
CA THR A 372 11.23 4.57 -8.35
C THR A 372 10.40 4.54 -9.62
N ASP A 373 9.30 3.80 -9.60
CA ASP A 373 8.25 3.76 -10.63
C ASP A 373 7.61 5.14 -10.90
N GLU A 374 7.54 6.02 -9.90
CA GLU A 374 7.03 7.39 -10.05
C GLU A 374 8.07 8.33 -10.68
N LEU A 375 9.33 7.92 -10.89
CA LEU A 375 10.36 8.73 -11.54
C LEU A 375 10.78 8.21 -12.93
N ILE A 376 10.11 7.19 -13.46
CA ILE A 376 10.33 6.69 -14.82
C ILE A 376 9.97 7.76 -15.87
N GLY A 377 10.93 8.19 -16.68
CA GLY A 377 10.74 9.26 -17.66
C GLY A 377 11.07 10.67 -17.14
N ALA A 378 11.39 10.82 -15.85
CA ALA A 378 11.85 12.08 -15.26
C ALA A 378 13.38 12.15 -15.09
N GLU A 379 14.13 11.22 -15.68
CA GLU A 379 15.57 11.11 -15.51
C GLU A 379 16.29 12.42 -15.86
N GLU A 380 15.89 13.07 -16.96
CA GLU A 380 16.48 14.35 -17.38
C GLU A 380 16.29 15.45 -16.31
N HIS A 381 15.09 15.52 -15.72
CA HIS A 381 14.81 16.47 -14.64
C HIS A 381 15.60 16.11 -13.38
N VAL A 382 15.57 14.86 -12.94
CA VAL A 382 16.27 14.41 -11.71
C VAL A 382 17.79 14.55 -11.85
N LEU A 383 18.37 14.21 -13.00
CA LEU A 383 19.81 14.25 -13.21
C LEU A 383 20.34 15.65 -13.56
N ALA A 384 19.47 16.65 -13.76
CA ALA A 384 19.87 18.03 -14.06
C ALA A 384 20.76 18.68 -12.97
N LYS A 385 20.66 18.23 -11.71
CA LYS A 385 21.54 18.66 -10.60
C LYS A 385 21.90 17.50 -9.70
N VAL A 386 23.09 16.96 -9.92
CA VAL A 386 23.63 15.79 -9.24
C VAL A 386 25.01 16.09 -8.68
N ARG A 387 25.36 15.39 -7.61
CA ARG A 387 26.64 15.57 -6.93
C ARG A 387 27.83 15.06 -7.74
N ASP A 388 27.72 13.86 -8.28
CA ASP A 388 28.79 13.17 -8.99
C ASP A 388 28.27 12.00 -9.84
N ASP A 389 29.18 11.42 -10.62
CA ASP A 389 28.94 10.27 -11.50
C ASP A 389 28.49 9.00 -10.75
N THR A 390 28.87 8.83 -9.48
CA THR A 390 28.43 7.67 -8.67
C THR A 390 26.94 7.76 -8.40
N VAL A 391 26.45 8.96 -8.09
CA VAL A 391 25.02 9.23 -7.89
C VAL A 391 24.24 8.99 -9.19
N VAL A 392 24.74 9.49 -10.32
CA VAL A 392 24.11 9.28 -11.64
C VAL A 392 23.96 7.80 -11.96
N ARG A 393 25.04 7.03 -11.86
CA ARG A 393 25.03 5.58 -12.13
C ARG A 393 24.10 4.85 -11.19
N SER A 394 24.19 5.12 -9.89
CA SER A 394 23.34 4.48 -8.88
C SER A 394 21.86 4.74 -9.15
N PHE A 395 21.47 5.99 -9.49
CA PHE A 395 20.09 6.31 -9.83
C PHE A 395 19.59 5.53 -11.05
N LEU A 396 20.37 5.52 -12.14
CA LEU A 396 20.01 4.80 -13.37
C LEU A 396 19.98 3.28 -13.15
N ASP A 397 20.90 2.74 -12.35
CA ASP A 397 20.93 1.32 -11.99
C ASP A 397 19.69 0.93 -11.21
N LYS A 398 19.21 1.77 -10.29
CA LYS A 398 17.94 1.56 -9.57
C LYS A 398 16.73 1.58 -10.49
N GLN A 399 16.63 2.59 -11.37
CA GLN A 399 15.57 2.63 -12.40
C GLN A 399 15.55 1.36 -13.25
N ASN A 400 16.72 0.92 -13.74
CA ASN A 400 16.84 -0.26 -14.59
C ASN A 400 16.53 -1.55 -13.83
N ALA A 401 16.98 -1.67 -12.59
CA ALA A 401 16.67 -2.80 -11.71
C ALA A 401 15.17 -2.89 -11.43
N PHE A 402 14.50 -1.75 -11.18
CA PHE A 402 13.05 -1.69 -10.97
C PHE A 402 12.26 -2.04 -12.24
N LYS A 403 12.67 -1.52 -13.42
CA LYS A 403 12.08 -1.93 -14.71
C LYS A 403 12.24 -3.43 -14.95
N ALA A 404 13.41 -3.99 -14.66
CA ALA A 404 13.65 -5.43 -14.77
C ALA A 404 12.80 -6.23 -13.77
N TYR A 405 12.66 -5.73 -12.54
CA TYR A 405 11.76 -6.28 -11.53
C TYR A 405 10.32 -6.34 -12.03
N ALA A 406 9.73 -5.21 -12.46
CA ALA A 406 8.37 -5.18 -13.00
C ALA A 406 8.18 -6.18 -14.18
N ARG A 407 9.16 -6.27 -15.09
CA ARG A 407 9.10 -7.21 -16.24
C ARG A 407 9.09 -8.67 -15.81
N ARG A 408 9.83 -9.05 -14.76
CA ARG A 408 9.80 -10.43 -14.21
C ARG A 408 8.41 -10.80 -13.65
N HIS A 409 7.59 -9.81 -13.36
CA HIS A 409 6.20 -9.97 -12.93
C HIS A 409 5.20 -9.78 -14.08
N GLY A 410 5.65 -9.73 -15.34
CA GLY A 410 4.79 -9.51 -16.50
C GLY A 410 4.21 -8.08 -16.58
N GLN A 411 4.77 -7.13 -15.83
CA GLN A 411 4.34 -5.73 -15.79
C GLN A 411 5.39 -4.80 -16.42
N SER A 412 5.00 -3.54 -16.63
CA SER A 412 5.90 -2.45 -17.04
C SER A 412 5.85 -1.35 -15.99
N ALA A 413 7.00 -0.83 -15.54
CA ALA A 413 7.04 0.31 -14.64
C ALA A 413 6.42 1.56 -15.29
N GLU A 414 6.57 1.71 -16.62
CA GLU A 414 5.93 2.72 -17.45
C GLU A 414 4.40 2.63 -17.46
N GLY A 415 3.85 1.48 -17.06
CA GLY A 415 2.41 1.23 -16.92
C GLY A 415 1.80 1.89 -15.68
N ASN A 416 2.59 2.54 -14.83
CA ASN A 416 2.16 3.19 -13.58
C ASN A 416 1.37 4.50 -13.82
N VAL A 417 0.39 4.48 -14.72
CA VAL A 417 -0.57 5.56 -14.92
C VAL A 417 -1.96 4.95 -14.94
N SER A 418 -2.72 5.13 -13.87
CA SER A 418 -4.06 4.55 -13.75
C SER A 418 -5.05 5.23 -14.72
N GLY A 419 -6.15 4.54 -15.04
CA GLY A 419 -7.26 5.15 -15.79
C GLY A 419 -7.82 6.41 -15.10
N GLY A 420 -7.80 6.46 -13.76
CA GLY A 420 -8.17 7.66 -13.00
C GLY A 420 -7.20 8.83 -13.17
N ASN A 421 -5.89 8.56 -13.29
CA ASN A 421 -4.90 9.61 -13.57
C ASN A 421 -5.08 10.17 -14.98
N ILE A 422 -5.27 9.28 -15.97
CA ILE A 422 -5.52 9.66 -17.37
C ILE A 422 -6.77 10.54 -17.43
N TYR A 423 -7.88 10.09 -16.85
CA TYR A 423 -9.13 10.86 -16.78
C TYR A 423 -8.95 12.27 -16.22
N ARG A 424 -8.02 12.46 -15.27
CA ARG A 424 -7.75 13.73 -14.57
C ARG A 424 -6.57 14.53 -15.10
N GLY A 425 -6.10 14.25 -16.33
CA GLY A 425 -5.15 15.12 -17.01
C GLY A 425 -3.67 14.69 -16.91
N LEU A 426 -3.37 13.48 -16.43
CA LEU A 426 -2.02 12.91 -16.43
C LEU A 426 -1.90 11.88 -17.56
N TYR A 427 -1.35 12.32 -18.69
CA TYR A 427 -1.52 11.63 -19.98
C TYR A 427 -0.66 10.39 -20.15
N ASN A 428 0.53 10.39 -19.53
CA ASN A 428 1.52 9.33 -19.62
C ASN A 428 2.50 9.41 -18.44
N ILE A 429 3.38 8.40 -18.35
CA ILE A 429 4.29 8.23 -17.22
C ILE A 429 5.25 9.40 -17.10
N THR A 430 5.84 9.87 -18.21
CA THR A 430 6.75 11.02 -18.25
C THR A 430 6.13 12.25 -17.58
N LEU A 431 4.88 12.58 -17.93
CA LEU A 431 4.20 13.74 -17.38
C LEU A 431 3.92 13.60 -15.87
N LYS A 432 3.50 12.41 -15.43
CA LYS A 432 3.31 12.07 -14.01
C LYS A 432 4.63 12.19 -13.24
N SER A 433 5.70 11.61 -13.79
CA SER A 433 7.01 11.56 -13.17
C SER A 433 7.73 12.90 -13.11
N LEU A 434 7.59 13.74 -14.14
CA LEU A 434 8.06 15.13 -14.08
C LEU A 434 7.37 15.87 -12.93
N GLY A 435 6.05 15.69 -12.78
CA GLY A 435 5.30 16.22 -11.65
C GLY A 435 5.79 15.69 -10.30
N ALA A 436 6.05 14.39 -10.18
CA ALA A 436 6.62 13.79 -8.97
C ALA A 436 8.02 14.33 -8.64
N GLY A 437 8.87 14.54 -9.66
CA GLY A 437 10.20 15.12 -9.55
C GLY A 437 10.23 16.58 -9.07
N ARG A 438 9.08 17.28 -9.10
CA ARG A 438 8.95 18.64 -8.52
C ARG A 438 8.99 18.66 -7.00
N LYS A 439 8.95 17.50 -6.32
CA LYS A 439 9.24 17.38 -4.88
C LYS A 439 10.71 17.70 -4.54
N ARG A 440 11.54 17.89 -5.57
CA ARG A 440 12.88 18.48 -5.49
C ARG A 440 12.84 19.92 -6.01
N ALA A 441 13.26 20.89 -5.21
CA ALA A 441 13.41 22.27 -5.67
C ALA A 441 14.50 22.36 -6.75
N HIS A 442 14.45 23.40 -7.58
CA HIS A 442 15.40 23.56 -8.67
C HIS A 442 16.85 23.66 -8.17
N GLU A 443 17.09 24.23 -6.99
CA GLU A 443 18.40 24.43 -6.36
C GLU A 443 18.91 23.20 -5.60
N THR A 444 18.06 22.20 -5.38
CA THR A 444 18.41 20.99 -4.63
C THR A 444 19.26 20.05 -5.47
N VAL A 445 20.45 19.73 -4.98
CA VAL A 445 21.37 18.75 -5.57
C VAL A 445 20.97 17.37 -5.07
N LEU A 446 20.88 16.38 -5.96
CA LEU A 446 20.79 14.98 -5.54
C LEU A 446 22.15 14.52 -5.01
N ASP A 447 22.24 14.32 -3.70
CA ASP A 447 23.50 14.02 -3.00
C ASP A 447 23.81 12.53 -2.94
N TYR A 448 22.79 11.69 -2.79
CA TYR A 448 22.95 10.25 -2.53
C TYR A 448 21.80 9.43 -3.13
N VAL A 449 22.10 8.17 -3.47
CA VAL A 449 21.12 7.15 -3.84
C VAL A 449 21.33 5.95 -2.92
N ILE A 450 20.26 5.48 -2.30
CA ILE A 450 20.28 4.38 -1.33
C ILE A 450 19.27 3.28 -1.69
N GLY A 451 19.52 2.06 -1.24
CA GLY A 451 18.54 0.98 -1.29
C GLY A 451 17.42 1.16 -0.27
N TYR A 452 16.32 0.44 -0.47
CA TYR A 452 15.18 0.42 0.45
C TYR A 452 15.63 0.14 1.90
N GLY A 453 15.25 1.02 2.83
CA GLY A 453 15.55 0.91 4.26
C GLY A 453 17.01 1.13 4.66
N GLU A 454 17.90 1.51 3.74
CA GLU A 454 19.29 1.83 4.09
C GLU A 454 19.38 3.15 4.86
N PRO A 455 20.24 3.27 5.89
CA PRO A 455 20.29 4.48 6.72
C PRO A 455 20.66 5.76 5.95
N MET A 456 19.93 6.84 6.20
CA MET A 456 20.36 8.20 5.84
C MET A 456 21.33 8.73 6.91
N ASP A 457 22.63 8.50 6.70
CA ASP A 457 23.68 8.74 7.70
C ASP A 457 24.35 10.12 7.61
N ARG A 458 24.12 10.86 6.52
CA ARG A 458 24.71 12.17 6.25
C ARG A 458 23.65 13.21 5.86
N PRO A 459 23.85 14.50 6.16
CA PRO A 459 23.02 15.58 5.63
C PRO A 459 22.99 15.61 4.10
N GLY A 460 21.83 15.94 3.52
CA GLY A 460 21.66 16.10 2.08
C GLY A 460 20.32 15.58 1.56
N TYR A 461 20.17 15.60 0.24
CA TYR A 461 19.00 15.08 -0.46
C TYR A 461 19.27 13.68 -1.03
N TYR A 462 18.41 12.73 -0.67
CA TYR A 462 18.54 11.33 -1.05
C TYR A 462 17.47 10.94 -2.05
N PHE A 463 17.80 10.02 -2.94
CA PHE A 463 16.83 9.16 -3.60
C PHE A 463 16.90 7.75 -2.97
N MET A 464 15.76 7.16 -2.65
CA MET A 464 15.66 5.79 -2.12
C MET A 464 14.89 4.90 -3.09
N ASP A 465 15.48 3.77 -3.44
CA ASP A 465 14.82 2.72 -4.22
C ASP A 465 13.63 2.12 -3.45
N SER A 466 12.44 2.16 -4.04
CA SER A 466 11.17 1.68 -3.47
C SER A 466 10.08 1.61 -4.54
N PRO A 467 8.99 0.84 -4.32
CA PRO A 467 7.75 0.97 -5.10
C PRO A 467 7.05 2.29 -4.77
N GLY A 468 6.07 2.66 -5.59
CA GLY A 468 5.22 3.85 -5.49
C GLY A 468 4.00 3.63 -4.60
N ASN A 469 3.70 2.38 -4.23
CA ASN A 469 2.76 2.09 -3.15
C ASN A 469 3.17 2.83 -1.87
N ASP A 470 2.26 3.65 -1.35
CA ASP A 470 2.57 4.66 -0.35
C ASP A 470 3.05 4.11 0.98
N LEU A 471 2.37 3.09 1.52
CA LEU A 471 2.74 2.47 2.78
C LEU A 471 4.04 1.67 2.67
N GLU A 472 4.26 0.98 1.54
CA GLU A 472 5.51 0.26 1.29
C GLU A 472 6.70 1.22 1.16
N SER A 473 6.54 2.32 0.42
CA SER A 473 7.56 3.36 0.31
C SER A 473 7.88 3.99 1.67
N ILE A 474 6.85 4.44 2.41
CA ILE A 474 7.02 5.07 3.73
C ILE A 474 7.73 4.14 4.71
N ALA A 475 7.42 2.85 4.71
CA ALA A 475 8.13 1.89 5.56
C ALA A 475 9.65 1.89 5.30
N GLY A 476 10.07 1.98 4.03
CA GLY A 476 11.48 2.16 3.68
C GLY A 476 12.04 3.47 4.22
N GLN A 477 11.33 4.58 4.05
CA GLN A 477 11.79 5.91 4.50
C GLN A 477 11.93 5.97 6.02
N VAL A 478 11.00 5.37 6.76
CA VAL A 478 11.03 5.26 8.21
C VAL A 478 12.18 4.37 8.67
N ALA A 479 12.42 3.23 8.01
CA ALA A 479 13.57 2.38 8.30
C ALA A 479 14.92 3.08 8.01
N SER A 480 14.98 3.90 6.96
CA SER A 480 16.12 4.77 6.65
C SER A 480 16.33 5.91 7.67
N GLY A 481 15.39 6.10 8.59
CA GLY A 481 15.50 7.01 9.73
C GLY A 481 14.71 8.30 9.63
N ALA A 482 13.77 8.43 8.69
CA ALA A 482 12.86 9.58 8.65
C ALA A 482 12.10 9.71 9.97
N ASN A 483 12.05 10.94 10.50
CA ASN A 483 11.35 11.28 11.74
C ASN A 483 10.16 12.24 11.52
N VAL A 484 9.93 12.69 10.28
CA VAL A 484 8.68 13.32 9.81
C VAL A 484 8.45 12.88 8.36
N ILE A 485 7.21 12.61 7.97
CA ILE A 485 6.81 12.39 6.57
C ILE A 485 6.04 13.61 6.07
N LEU A 486 6.41 14.10 4.88
CA LEU A 486 5.66 15.10 4.11
C LEU A 486 4.97 14.38 2.96
N PHE A 487 3.65 14.37 3.00
CA PHE A 487 2.81 13.55 2.13
C PHE A 487 1.95 14.43 1.22
N THR A 488 2.19 14.39 -0.08
CA THR A 488 1.39 15.14 -1.07
C THR A 488 0.26 14.29 -1.63
N THR A 489 -0.92 14.89 -1.82
CA THR A 489 -2.09 14.13 -2.28
C THR A 489 -3.10 15.00 -3.03
N GLY A 490 -3.49 14.56 -4.22
CA GLY A 490 -4.54 15.22 -5.00
C GLY A 490 -5.96 14.80 -4.59
N ASN A 491 -6.07 13.58 -4.09
CA ASN A 491 -7.36 12.96 -3.79
C ASN A 491 -7.68 12.94 -2.29
N GLY A 492 -6.68 13.21 -1.44
CA GLY A 492 -6.83 13.23 0.01
C GLY A 492 -6.56 11.88 0.69
N SER A 493 -5.52 11.14 0.27
CA SER A 493 -4.98 9.99 1.01
C SER A 493 -4.84 10.29 2.51
N ILE A 494 -5.33 9.36 3.33
CA ILE A 494 -5.29 9.42 4.79
C ILE A 494 -4.12 8.62 5.40
N THR A 495 -3.20 8.12 4.57
CA THR A 495 -2.05 7.29 4.99
C THR A 495 -1.23 7.93 6.12
N ASN A 496 -0.93 7.13 7.16
CA ASN A 496 -0.14 7.50 8.33
C ASN A 496 0.69 6.31 8.82
N PHE A 497 1.79 6.59 9.53
CA PHE A 497 2.68 5.58 10.10
C PHE A 497 2.65 5.58 11.64
N PRO A 498 2.73 4.42 12.35
CA PRO A 498 2.39 4.34 13.79
C PRO A 498 3.20 5.23 14.73
N PHE A 499 4.44 5.55 14.39
CA PHE A 499 5.35 6.31 15.26
C PHE A 499 6.08 7.45 14.55
N VAL A 500 5.70 7.79 13.31
CA VAL A 500 6.28 8.90 12.55
C VAL A 500 5.16 9.83 12.10
N PRO A 501 5.17 11.11 12.52
CA PRO A 501 4.12 12.05 12.15
C PRO A 501 4.12 12.29 10.64
N THR A 502 2.92 12.35 10.04
CA THR A 502 2.72 12.49 8.60
C THR A 502 1.89 13.73 8.30
N ILE A 503 2.51 14.73 7.69
CA ILE A 503 1.90 16.01 7.31
C ILE A 503 1.32 15.88 5.91
N LYS A 504 -0.01 15.97 5.79
CA LYS A 504 -0.73 15.80 4.51
C LYS A 504 -1.00 17.14 3.82
N ILE A 505 -0.55 17.26 2.58
CA ILE A 505 -0.56 18.48 1.76
C ILE A 505 -1.45 18.23 0.54
N VAL A 506 -2.58 18.95 0.46
CA VAL A 506 -3.60 18.74 -0.58
C VAL A 506 -3.40 19.72 -1.74
N THR A 507 -3.55 19.21 -2.97
CA THR A 507 -3.23 19.96 -4.21
C THR A 507 -4.25 21.04 -4.58
N THR A 508 -5.50 20.95 -4.10
CA THR A 508 -6.61 21.85 -4.46
C THR A 508 -7.40 22.30 -3.22
N THR A 509 -7.88 23.57 -3.22
CA THR A 509 -8.63 24.14 -2.09
C THR A 509 -10.01 23.49 -1.92
N GLU A 510 -10.65 23.12 -3.03
CA GLU A 510 -11.92 22.39 -3.04
C GLU A 510 -11.81 21.08 -2.24
N ARG A 511 -10.78 20.28 -2.55
CA ARG A 511 -10.54 19.01 -1.85
C ARG A 511 -10.12 19.23 -0.39
N TYR A 512 -9.29 20.24 -0.12
CA TYR A 512 -8.89 20.57 1.25
C TYR A 512 -10.09 20.96 2.11
N SER A 513 -11.01 21.80 1.58
CA SER A 513 -12.21 22.24 2.31
C SER A 513 -13.12 21.05 2.65
N LEU A 514 -13.23 20.09 1.73
CA LEU A 514 -14.00 18.86 1.95
C LEU A 514 -13.37 17.94 3.00
N LEU A 515 -12.04 17.91 3.11
CA LEU A 515 -11.28 16.99 3.96
C LEU A 515 -10.49 17.69 5.08
N GLN A 516 -10.91 18.88 5.50
CA GLN A 516 -10.15 19.74 6.41
C GLN A 516 -9.91 19.10 7.80
N SER A 517 -10.77 18.15 8.20
CA SER A 517 -10.56 17.38 9.42
C SER A 517 -9.29 16.53 9.34
N ASP A 518 -8.95 16.04 8.15
CA ASP A 518 -7.97 14.98 7.92
C ASP A 518 -6.69 15.49 7.23
N MET A 519 -6.69 16.73 6.74
CA MET A 519 -5.61 17.32 5.94
C MET A 519 -4.92 18.48 6.66
N ASP A 520 -3.59 18.54 6.60
CA ASP A 520 -2.79 19.49 7.38
C ASP A 520 -2.54 20.82 6.65
N PHE A 521 -2.44 20.80 5.31
CA PHE A 521 -2.07 21.98 4.52
C PHE A 521 -2.80 22.07 3.17
N ASN A 522 -3.23 23.29 2.80
CA ASN A 522 -3.87 23.60 1.51
C ASN A 522 -2.89 24.21 0.50
N ALA A 523 -2.31 23.41 -0.40
CA ALA A 523 -1.49 23.92 -1.50
C ALA A 523 -2.31 24.48 -2.67
N GLY A 524 -3.61 24.14 -2.75
CA GLY A 524 -4.52 24.67 -3.76
C GLY A 524 -4.72 26.19 -3.69
N SER A 525 -4.51 26.78 -2.52
CA SER A 525 -4.52 28.24 -2.32
C SER A 525 -3.54 28.98 -3.23
N LEU A 526 -2.49 28.31 -3.73
CA LEU A 526 -1.58 28.86 -4.73
C LEU A 526 -2.33 29.22 -6.03
N MET A 527 -3.28 28.41 -6.46
CA MET A 527 -4.09 28.69 -7.66
C MET A 527 -5.09 29.83 -7.43
N GLU A 528 -5.42 30.14 -6.18
CA GLU A 528 -6.35 31.20 -5.76
C GLU A 528 -5.68 32.56 -5.53
N GLY A 529 -4.39 32.67 -5.86
CA GLY A 529 -3.67 33.94 -5.74
C GLY A 529 -2.73 34.05 -4.54
N ARG A 530 -2.63 33.02 -3.68
CA ARG A 530 -1.68 33.03 -2.55
C ARG A 530 -0.22 33.12 -3.03
N PRO A 531 0.62 33.98 -2.44
CA PRO A 531 2.05 34.06 -2.76
C PRO A 531 2.77 32.73 -2.45
N PHE A 532 3.62 32.29 -3.38
CA PHE A 532 4.32 31.00 -3.29
C PHE A 532 5.28 30.94 -2.10
N ASP A 533 6.14 31.96 -1.94
CA ASP A 533 7.17 31.99 -0.89
C ASP A 533 6.56 32.00 0.51
N GLU A 534 5.46 32.73 0.71
CA GLU A 534 4.70 32.76 1.96
C GLU A 534 4.14 31.37 2.31
N ALA A 535 3.52 30.69 1.34
CA ALA A 535 3.03 29.34 1.54
C ALA A 535 4.17 28.36 1.85
N ALA A 536 5.34 28.53 1.23
CA ALA A 536 6.51 27.67 1.46
C ALA A 536 7.10 27.87 2.86
N ASP A 537 7.15 29.12 3.33
CA ASP A 537 7.55 29.45 4.70
C ASP A 537 6.57 28.84 5.72
N GLU A 538 5.27 28.95 5.48
CA GLU A 538 4.28 28.35 6.38
C GLU A 538 4.34 26.83 6.43
N LEU A 539 4.55 26.16 5.29
CA LEU A 539 4.71 24.70 5.27
C LEU A 539 5.98 24.28 6.03
N PHE A 540 7.07 25.05 5.90
CA PHE A 540 8.30 24.81 6.66
C PHE A 540 8.08 25.00 8.17
N GLU A 541 7.44 26.09 8.59
CA GLU A 541 7.14 26.32 10.02
C GLU A 541 6.13 25.31 10.57
N LEU A 542 5.14 24.87 9.79
CA LEU A 542 4.27 23.76 10.15
C LEU A 542 5.08 22.48 10.38
N THR A 543 6.03 22.17 9.49
CA THR A 543 6.93 21.02 9.61
C THR A 543 7.73 21.07 10.92
N LEU A 544 8.30 22.22 11.26
CA LEU A 544 9.02 22.40 12.53
C LEU A 544 8.09 22.28 13.75
N SER A 545 6.87 22.81 13.67
CA SER A 545 5.89 22.72 14.75
C SER A 545 5.48 21.27 15.01
N VAL A 546 5.28 20.48 13.96
CA VAL A 546 4.94 19.06 14.05
C VAL A 546 6.12 18.25 14.57
N ALA A 547 7.32 18.52 14.06
CA ALA A 547 8.55 17.94 14.60
C ALA A 547 8.72 18.23 16.10
N SER A 548 8.30 19.43 16.54
CA SER A 548 8.34 19.90 17.94
C SER A 548 7.20 19.42 18.83
N GLY A 549 6.35 18.50 18.36
CA GLY A 549 5.30 17.86 19.17
C GLY A 549 3.87 18.28 18.84
N ARG A 550 3.63 19.21 17.90
CA ARG A 550 2.27 19.41 17.37
C ARG A 550 1.81 18.13 16.69
N LEU A 551 0.64 17.62 17.07
CA LEU A 551 0.05 16.46 16.41
C LEU A 551 -0.43 16.85 14.99
N SER A 552 -0.05 16.05 14.02
CA SER A 552 -0.65 16.08 12.67
C SER A 552 -2.10 15.64 12.73
N LYS A 553 -2.89 16.00 11.72
CA LYS A 553 -4.27 15.54 11.58
C LYS A 553 -4.36 14.02 11.57
N GLY A 554 -3.38 13.35 10.93
CA GLY A 554 -3.29 11.88 10.92
C GLY A 554 -3.22 11.28 12.32
N GLU A 555 -2.33 11.81 13.17
CA GLU A 555 -2.20 11.34 14.56
C GLU A 555 -3.48 11.53 15.37
N LEU A 556 -4.21 12.62 15.15
CA LEU A 556 -5.47 12.90 15.84
C LEU A 556 -6.60 11.91 15.47
N THR A 557 -6.53 11.27 14.31
CA THR A 557 -7.51 10.25 13.88
C THR A 557 -7.25 8.88 14.49
N GLY A 558 -6.07 8.65 15.08
CA GLY A 558 -5.65 7.33 15.55
C GLY A 558 -5.43 6.29 14.45
N GLN A 559 -5.47 6.68 13.17
CA GLN A 559 -5.18 5.81 12.04
C GLN A 559 -3.67 5.70 11.82
N SER A 560 -3.16 4.48 11.71
CA SER A 560 -1.81 4.18 11.22
C SER A 560 -1.68 2.74 10.74
N GLN A 561 -0.90 2.52 9.69
CA GLN A 561 -0.67 1.20 9.10
C GLN A 561 0.81 1.00 8.77
N VAL A 562 1.24 -0.25 8.70
CA VAL A 562 2.59 -0.64 8.28
C VAL A 562 2.47 -1.68 7.18
N GLN A 563 3.11 -1.40 6.06
CA GLN A 563 3.30 -2.37 4.98
C GLN A 563 4.77 -2.31 4.57
N VAL A 564 5.48 -3.43 4.62
CA VAL A 564 6.87 -3.49 4.13
C VAL A 564 6.86 -3.91 2.67
N TRP A 565 7.87 -3.49 1.89
CA TRP A 565 7.95 -3.84 0.48
C TRP A 565 7.94 -5.36 0.28
N ARG A 566 6.91 -5.82 -0.42
CA ARG A 566 6.71 -7.24 -0.73
C ARG A 566 7.40 -7.62 -2.02
N ASP A 567 8.14 -8.73 -1.98
CA ASP A 567 8.71 -9.38 -3.16
C ASP A 567 8.22 -10.82 -3.19
N TRP A 568 7.08 -11.04 -3.85
CA TRP A 568 6.47 -12.36 -3.95
C TRP A 568 7.26 -13.28 -4.87
N HIS A 569 7.18 -14.58 -4.61
CA HIS A 569 7.96 -15.61 -5.29
C HIS A 569 7.77 -15.62 -6.81
N VAL A 570 8.69 -14.99 -7.54
CA VAL A 570 8.99 -15.34 -8.93
C VAL A 570 10.08 -16.39 -8.89
N ALA A 571 9.78 -17.61 -9.34
CA ALA A 571 10.82 -18.62 -9.53
C ALA A 571 11.88 -18.06 -10.52
N ASP A 572 13.17 -18.11 -10.16
CA ASP A 572 14.27 -17.64 -11.01
C ASP A 572 14.09 -18.06 -12.47
N GLU A 573 14.16 -17.09 -13.39
CA GLU A 573 14.04 -17.15 -14.88
C GLU A 573 12.92 -18.02 -15.50
N ASN A 574 12.14 -18.75 -14.69
CA ASN A 574 11.09 -19.65 -15.11
C ASN A 574 9.75 -19.19 -14.51
N ILE A 575 9.29 -18.00 -14.93
CA ILE A 575 7.84 -17.81 -15.03
C ILE A 575 7.38 -18.98 -15.91
N PRO A 576 6.44 -19.84 -15.46
CA PRO A 576 5.95 -20.91 -16.31
C PRO A 576 5.52 -20.32 -17.66
N SER A 577 6.24 -20.67 -18.73
CA SER A 577 5.93 -20.19 -20.09
C SER A 577 4.54 -20.65 -20.56
N THR A 578 3.97 -21.62 -19.86
CA THR A 578 2.61 -22.11 -20.00
C THR A 578 1.73 -21.61 -18.84
N PRO A 579 0.61 -20.92 -19.14
CA PRO A 579 -0.43 -20.63 -18.16
C PRO A 579 -0.86 -21.92 -17.46
N ARG A 580 -1.07 -21.88 -16.13
CA ARG A 580 -1.66 -23.03 -15.41
C ARG A 580 -3.03 -23.34 -16.02
N ALA A 581 -3.36 -24.62 -16.12
CA ALA A 581 -4.68 -25.03 -16.59
C ALA A 581 -5.73 -24.43 -15.65
N VAL A 582 -6.71 -23.72 -16.22
CA VAL A 582 -7.79 -23.10 -15.45
C VAL A 582 -8.71 -24.22 -14.94
N PRO A 583 -8.86 -24.39 -13.61
CA PRO A 583 -9.77 -25.37 -13.05
C PRO A 583 -11.22 -25.17 -13.51
N GLN A 584 -11.93 -26.27 -13.76
CA GLN A 584 -13.30 -26.25 -14.29
C GLN A 584 -14.39 -26.11 -13.21
N GLY A 585 -14.03 -26.05 -11.93
CA GLY A 585 -14.99 -26.01 -10.83
C GLY A 585 -15.69 -27.33 -10.52
N ARG A 586 -15.20 -28.46 -11.04
CA ARG A 586 -15.73 -29.81 -10.74
C ARG A 586 -14.99 -30.42 -9.56
N PRO A 587 -15.69 -31.00 -8.57
CA PRO A 587 -15.03 -31.59 -7.40
C PRO A 587 -14.15 -32.77 -7.78
N ALA A 588 -13.06 -32.96 -7.04
CA ALA A 588 -12.21 -34.15 -7.15
C ALA A 588 -12.97 -35.39 -6.67
N LEU A 589 -13.82 -35.23 -5.65
CA LEU A 589 -14.77 -36.24 -5.19
C LEU A 589 -16.18 -35.63 -5.13
N PRO A 590 -17.12 -36.01 -6.02
CA PRO A 590 -18.49 -35.53 -5.91
C PRO A 590 -19.18 -36.09 -4.66
N LEU A 591 -20.21 -35.40 -4.17
CA LEU A 591 -21.07 -35.95 -3.12
C LEU A 591 -21.72 -37.26 -3.59
N SER A 592 -21.90 -38.19 -2.65
CA SER A 592 -22.62 -39.44 -2.94
C SER A 592 -24.13 -39.22 -3.00
N ASP A 593 -24.82 -39.95 -3.87
CA ASP A 593 -26.29 -39.99 -3.91
C ASP A 593 -26.82 -40.71 -2.65
N ARG A 594 -26.99 -40.00 -1.53
CA ARG A 594 -27.48 -40.56 -0.26
C ARG A 594 -28.59 -39.72 0.39
N GLU A 595 -29.30 -40.35 1.34
CA GLU A 595 -30.54 -39.88 1.95
C GLU A 595 -30.48 -38.45 2.52
N HIS A 596 -31.65 -37.79 2.57
CA HIS A 596 -31.81 -36.46 3.17
C HIS A 596 -31.31 -36.43 4.61
N ILE A 597 -30.24 -35.66 4.85
CA ILE A 597 -29.71 -35.36 6.18
C ILE A 597 -30.22 -33.99 6.60
N GLU A 598 -30.58 -33.83 7.88
CA GLU A 598 -31.08 -32.56 8.41
C GLU A 598 -30.02 -31.45 8.24
N PRO A 599 -30.41 -30.26 7.74
CA PRO A 599 -29.48 -29.17 7.54
C PRO A 599 -28.94 -28.66 8.89
N VAL A 600 -27.64 -28.47 8.99
CA VAL A 600 -27.03 -27.79 10.13
C VAL A 600 -27.31 -26.30 10.00
N LEU A 601 -28.05 -25.73 10.94
CA LEU A 601 -28.45 -24.32 10.91
C LEU A 601 -27.52 -23.44 11.75
N LYS A 602 -27.21 -22.24 11.24
CA LYS A 602 -26.54 -21.19 12.01
C LYS A 602 -27.55 -20.55 12.97
N GLN A 603 -27.16 -20.22 14.20
CA GLN A 603 -27.97 -19.38 15.08
C GLN A 603 -28.29 -18.03 14.41
N ASP A 604 -29.47 -17.48 14.72
CA ASP A 604 -29.91 -16.18 14.22
C ASP A 604 -29.07 -15.04 14.83
N GLN A 605 -27.92 -14.78 14.23
CA GLN A 605 -27.12 -13.59 14.43
C GLN A 605 -26.93 -12.88 13.09
N THR A 606 -27.27 -11.60 13.05
CA THR A 606 -27.10 -10.78 11.86
C THR A 606 -25.64 -10.33 11.74
N THR A 607 -24.89 -10.90 10.79
CA THR A 607 -23.52 -10.42 10.48
C THR A 607 -23.58 -9.41 9.33
N ILE A 608 -23.00 -8.22 9.55
CA ILE A 608 -22.84 -7.16 8.56
C ILE A 608 -21.35 -7.02 8.23
N ALA A 609 -20.99 -6.99 6.96
CA ALA A 609 -19.60 -6.80 6.54
C ALA A 609 -19.33 -5.39 6.00
N ILE A 610 -18.18 -4.83 6.39
CA ILE A 610 -17.56 -3.68 5.74
C ILE A 610 -16.38 -4.19 4.93
N LEU A 611 -16.46 -4.06 3.61
CA LEU A 611 -15.44 -4.46 2.66
C LEU A 611 -14.68 -3.21 2.18
N PRO A 612 -13.53 -2.87 2.79
CA PRO A 612 -12.69 -1.80 2.28
C PRO A 612 -12.20 -2.17 0.87
N THR A 613 -12.21 -1.23 -0.07
CA THR A 613 -11.73 -1.49 -1.44
C THR A 613 -10.24 -1.22 -1.61
N SER A 614 -9.60 -0.69 -0.58
CA SER A 614 -8.17 -0.40 -0.53
C SER A 614 -7.60 -0.49 0.88
N LEU A 615 -6.29 -0.73 0.98
CA LEU A 615 -5.53 -0.69 2.23
C LEU A 615 -5.78 0.61 3.03
N CYS A 616 -5.80 1.77 2.38
CA CYS A 616 -6.05 3.06 3.01
C CYS A 616 -7.41 3.13 3.73
N SER A 617 -8.46 2.50 3.17
CA SER A 617 -9.80 2.42 3.78
C SER A 617 -9.91 1.33 4.86
N GLY A 618 -8.93 0.43 4.93
CA GLY A 618 -8.96 -0.74 5.80
C GLY A 618 -9.13 -0.42 7.28
N GLN A 619 -8.29 0.44 7.83
CA GLN A 619 -8.37 0.76 9.27
C GLN A 619 -9.59 1.64 9.61
N VAL A 620 -10.07 2.45 8.66
CA VAL A 620 -11.33 3.19 8.84
C VAL A 620 -12.50 2.19 8.94
N ALA A 621 -12.53 1.15 8.10
CA ALA A 621 -13.51 0.08 8.22
C ALA A 621 -13.45 -0.60 9.60
N GLU A 622 -12.26 -0.86 10.13
CA GLU A 622 -12.08 -1.45 11.46
C GLU A 622 -12.61 -0.54 12.57
N GLN A 623 -12.31 0.76 12.52
CA GLN A 623 -12.81 1.73 13.48
C GLN A 623 -14.34 1.83 13.43
N ILE A 624 -14.94 1.83 12.24
CA ILE A 624 -16.40 1.84 12.08
C ILE A 624 -17.01 0.55 12.66
N ALA A 625 -16.46 -0.61 12.32
CA ALA A 625 -16.92 -1.90 12.85
C ALA A 625 -16.83 -1.95 14.38
N GLY A 626 -15.72 -1.47 14.97
CA GLY A 626 -15.55 -1.35 16.42
C GLY A 626 -16.62 -0.48 17.07
N ARG A 627 -16.82 0.74 16.56
CA ARG A 627 -17.85 1.68 17.06
C ARG A 627 -19.28 1.14 16.89
N ALA A 628 -19.54 0.36 15.83
CA ALA A 628 -20.81 -0.31 15.64
C ALA A 628 -21.02 -1.39 16.73
N ASN A 629 -20.02 -2.23 16.95
CA ASN A 629 -20.10 -3.33 17.92
C ASN A 629 -20.20 -2.84 19.38
N GLU A 630 -19.68 -1.66 19.71
CA GLU A 630 -19.91 -1.02 21.03
C GLU A 630 -21.40 -0.75 21.31
N ARG A 631 -22.22 -0.62 20.26
CA ARG A 631 -23.68 -0.40 20.34
C ARG A 631 -24.49 -1.68 20.14
N ALA A 632 -23.83 -2.80 19.83
CA ALA A 632 -24.51 -4.07 19.59
C ALA A 632 -25.01 -4.68 20.91
N ASP A 633 -26.15 -5.36 20.84
CA ASP A 633 -26.79 -6.04 21.98
C ASP A 633 -26.68 -7.58 21.90
N GLY A 634 -25.78 -8.08 21.03
CA GLY A 634 -25.55 -9.49 20.77
C GLY A 634 -26.43 -10.10 19.66
N ARG A 635 -27.45 -9.39 19.16
CA ARG A 635 -28.28 -9.87 18.04
C ARG A 635 -27.64 -9.66 16.66
N TRP A 636 -26.62 -8.82 16.60
CA TRP A 636 -25.89 -8.52 15.38
C TRP A 636 -24.43 -8.25 15.68
N GLU A 637 -23.61 -8.35 14.64
CA GLU A 637 -22.20 -8.00 14.67
C GLU A 637 -21.83 -7.32 13.35
N THR A 638 -20.92 -6.36 13.43
CA THR A 638 -20.28 -5.78 12.25
C THR A 638 -18.83 -6.21 12.20
N ILE A 639 -18.42 -6.73 11.06
CA ILE A 639 -17.02 -7.09 10.78
C ILE A 639 -16.46 -6.20 9.69
N ALA A 640 -15.16 -5.96 9.72
CA ALA A 640 -14.42 -5.33 8.63
C ALA A 640 -13.41 -6.33 8.07
N LEU A 641 -13.19 -6.35 6.76
CA LEU A 641 -12.22 -7.24 6.10
C LEU A 641 -11.10 -6.44 5.40
N PRO A 642 -10.21 -5.79 6.17
CA PRO A 642 -9.10 -5.03 5.61
C PRO A 642 -8.01 -5.94 5.07
N HIS A 643 -7.45 -5.49 3.97
CA HIS A 643 -6.43 -6.18 3.22
C HIS A 643 -5.41 -5.17 2.69
N THR A 644 -4.36 -5.69 2.05
CA THR A 644 -3.21 -4.93 1.56
C THR A 644 -3.26 -4.63 0.06
N GLU A 645 -4.38 -4.95 -0.58
CA GLU A 645 -4.67 -4.68 -1.99
C GLU A 645 -5.50 -3.40 -2.22
N GLY A 646 -5.84 -3.14 -3.48
CA GLY A 646 -6.61 -1.99 -3.99
C GLY A 646 -5.74 -0.81 -4.46
N CYS A 647 -4.72 -0.45 -3.68
CA CYS A 647 -3.71 0.57 -4.04
C CYS A 647 -2.44 -0.11 -4.60
N GLY A 648 -1.95 0.34 -5.76
CA GLY A 648 -0.69 -0.18 -6.34
C GLY A 648 -0.73 -1.66 -6.75
N VAL A 649 -1.93 -2.24 -6.93
CA VAL A 649 -2.08 -3.62 -7.42
C VAL A 649 -1.73 -3.69 -8.90
N SER A 650 -0.79 -4.57 -9.24
CA SER A 650 -0.46 -4.90 -10.63
C SER A 650 -1.72 -5.34 -11.41
N GLY A 651 -1.88 -4.88 -12.65
CA GLY A 651 -3.01 -5.29 -13.48
C GLY A 651 -2.97 -6.78 -13.88
N GLY A 652 -4.06 -7.27 -14.48
CA GLY A 652 -4.16 -8.65 -14.94
C GLY A 652 -4.60 -9.60 -13.83
N GLU A 653 -3.95 -10.76 -13.71
CA GLU A 653 -4.37 -11.85 -12.81
C GLU A 653 -4.54 -11.43 -11.35
N ALA A 654 -3.65 -10.58 -10.82
CA ALA A 654 -3.73 -10.10 -9.44
C ALA A 654 -5.00 -9.27 -9.17
N GLU A 655 -5.39 -8.42 -10.13
CA GLU A 655 -6.61 -7.61 -10.05
C GLU A 655 -7.88 -8.45 -10.19
N ASP A 656 -7.86 -9.47 -11.05
CA ASP A 656 -8.96 -10.43 -11.21
C ASP A 656 -9.13 -11.31 -9.96
N LEU A 657 -8.04 -11.80 -9.39
CA LEU A 657 -8.01 -12.56 -8.14
C LEU A 657 -8.57 -11.71 -6.99
N PHE A 658 -8.12 -10.46 -6.87
CA PHE A 658 -8.63 -9.52 -5.88
C PHE A 658 -10.14 -9.31 -6.03
N ALA A 659 -10.61 -8.98 -7.24
CA ALA A 659 -12.02 -8.74 -7.50
C ALA A 659 -12.88 -9.97 -7.19
N ARG A 660 -12.45 -11.14 -7.64
CA ARG A 660 -13.14 -12.41 -7.39
C ARG A 660 -13.23 -12.71 -5.89
N THR A 661 -12.15 -12.50 -5.14
CA THR A 661 -12.11 -12.75 -3.69
C THR A 661 -13.07 -11.83 -2.95
N MET A 662 -13.02 -10.51 -3.24
CA MET A 662 -13.89 -9.53 -2.59
C MET A 662 -15.36 -9.75 -2.92
N VAL A 663 -15.70 -10.06 -4.18
CA VAL A 663 -17.08 -10.40 -4.56
C VAL A 663 -17.55 -11.67 -3.86
N GLY A 664 -16.69 -12.69 -3.76
CA GLY A 664 -16.99 -13.93 -3.04
C GLY A 664 -17.38 -13.71 -1.58
N TYR A 665 -16.64 -12.84 -0.87
CA TYR A 665 -17.03 -12.42 0.47
C TYR A 665 -18.29 -11.57 0.48
N ALA A 666 -18.46 -10.65 -0.48
CA ALA A 666 -19.62 -9.77 -0.52
C ALA A 666 -20.95 -10.54 -0.59
N VAL A 667 -20.96 -11.67 -1.30
CA VAL A 667 -22.13 -12.55 -1.46
C VAL A 667 -22.11 -13.76 -0.52
N HIS A 668 -21.23 -13.79 0.48
CA HIS A 668 -21.13 -14.93 1.38
C HIS A 668 -22.45 -15.15 2.12
N GLN A 669 -22.94 -16.40 2.15
CA GLN A 669 -24.31 -16.71 2.61
C GLN A 669 -24.61 -16.33 4.07
N THR A 670 -23.57 -16.25 4.90
CA THR A 670 -23.68 -15.89 6.32
C THR A 670 -23.78 -14.37 6.56
N LEU A 671 -23.59 -13.55 5.53
CA LEU A 671 -23.77 -12.10 5.60
C LEU A 671 -25.22 -11.72 5.27
N LYS A 672 -25.77 -10.76 6.02
CA LYS A 672 -27.08 -10.18 5.73
C LYS A 672 -26.98 -8.88 4.94
N HIS A 673 -25.95 -8.09 5.22
CA HIS A 673 -25.68 -6.84 4.54
C HIS A 673 -24.18 -6.66 4.35
N THR A 674 -23.81 -6.08 3.22
CA THR A 674 -22.42 -5.80 2.86
C THR A 674 -22.28 -4.35 2.42
N ILE A 675 -21.29 -3.68 2.99
CA ILE A 675 -20.97 -2.27 2.74
C ILE A 675 -19.59 -2.21 2.10
N PHE A 676 -19.51 -1.79 0.84
CA PHE A 676 -18.23 -1.43 0.21
C PHE A 676 -17.80 -0.05 0.67
N LEU A 677 -16.58 0.04 1.22
CA LEU A 677 -16.00 1.29 1.69
C LEU A 677 -14.78 1.63 0.83
N GLU A 678 -14.93 2.65 -0.02
CA GLU A 678 -13.82 3.18 -0.80
C GLU A 678 -13.12 4.32 -0.06
N HIS A 679 -11.84 4.51 -0.39
CA HIS A 679 -11.18 5.77 -0.08
C HIS A 679 -11.38 6.76 -1.23
N GLY A 680 -11.21 6.32 -2.49
CA GLY A 680 -11.43 7.08 -3.73
C GLY A 680 -10.15 7.43 -4.52
N CYS A 681 -8.97 7.01 -4.05
CA CYS A 681 -7.69 7.18 -4.76
C CYS A 681 -7.29 5.94 -5.58
N GLU A 682 -7.76 4.79 -5.12
CA GLU A 682 -7.39 3.46 -5.57
C GLU A 682 -7.83 3.17 -7.00
N LYS A 683 -7.23 2.14 -7.58
CA LYS A 683 -7.59 1.66 -8.92
C LYS A 683 -8.97 0.99 -8.92
N THR A 684 -9.33 0.33 -7.83
CA THR A 684 -10.53 -0.50 -7.65
C THR A 684 -11.58 0.19 -6.79
N HIS A 685 -12.06 1.34 -7.24
CA HIS A 685 -13.11 2.13 -6.56
C HIS A 685 -14.49 1.44 -6.57
N ASN A 686 -15.50 2.01 -5.91
CA ASN A 686 -16.84 1.43 -5.85
C ASN A 686 -17.42 1.11 -7.23
N ASP A 687 -17.30 2.02 -8.21
CA ASP A 687 -17.81 1.76 -9.57
C ASP A 687 -17.12 0.56 -10.26
N TYR A 688 -15.87 0.24 -9.89
CA TYR A 688 -15.20 -0.98 -10.37
C TYR A 688 -15.90 -2.21 -9.82
N PHE A 689 -16.23 -2.25 -8.52
CA PHE A 689 -16.95 -3.38 -7.93
C PHE A 689 -18.39 -3.48 -8.43
N VAL A 690 -19.06 -2.37 -8.70
CA VAL A 690 -20.37 -2.36 -9.40
C VAL A 690 -20.27 -3.10 -10.74
N ASP A 691 -19.26 -2.79 -11.57
CA ASP A 691 -19.02 -3.48 -12.83
C ASP A 691 -18.68 -4.98 -12.63
N GLN A 692 -17.87 -5.32 -11.63
CA GLN A 692 -17.51 -6.70 -11.30
C GLN A 692 -18.71 -7.54 -10.85
N LEU A 693 -19.65 -6.94 -10.10
CA LEU A 693 -20.91 -7.58 -9.69
C LEU A 693 -21.82 -7.80 -10.90
N ASN A 694 -22.03 -6.77 -11.72
CA ASN A 694 -22.85 -6.86 -12.94
C ASN A 694 -22.35 -7.94 -13.91
N LYS A 695 -21.03 -8.04 -14.12
CA LYS A 695 -20.41 -9.10 -14.94
C LYS A 695 -20.70 -10.51 -14.45
N ARG A 696 -21.00 -10.68 -13.16
CA ARG A 696 -21.35 -11.94 -12.52
C ARG A 696 -22.86 -12.12 -12.34
N GLY A 697 -23.68 -11.20 -12.86
CA GLY A 697 -25.13 -11.25 -12.74
C GLY A 697 -25.66 -10.96 -11.34
N ILE A 698 -24.87 -10.28 -10.51
CA ILE A 698 -25.24 -9.89 -9.15
C ILE A 698 -25.71 -8.43 -9.18
N ASP A 699 -26.87 -8.13 -8.58
CA ASP A 699 -27.45 -6.78 -8.56
C ASP A 699 -26.68 -5.87 -7.56
N PRO A 700 -26.03 -4.79 -8.02
CA PRO A 700 -25.30 -3.88 -7.13
C PRO A 700 -26.18 -3.13 -6.13
N SER A 701 -27.52 -3.11 -6.32
CA SER A 701 -28.47 -2.48 -5.39
C SER A 701 -28.70 -3.29 -4.11
N ASP A 702 -28.26 -4.55 -4.07
CA ASP A 702 -28.24 -5.39 -2.87
C ASP A 702 -27.13 -4.98 -1.87
N PHE A 703 -26.26 -4.05 -2.27
CA PHE A 703 -25.09 -3.62 -1.51
C PHE A 703 -25.17 -2.15 -1.13
N ASP A 704 -24.51 -1.84 -0.02
CA ASP A 704 -24.29 -0.48 0.40
C ASP A 704 -22.93 0.04 -0.06
N TRP A 705 -22.91 1.32 -0.39
CA TRP A 705 -21.71 1.99 -0.90
C TRP A 705 -21.39 3.20 -0.03
N ALA A 706 -20.11 3.34 0.34
CA ALA A 706 -19.59 4.45 1.12
C ALA A 706 -18.23 4.89 0.57
N SER A 707 -17.90 6.17 0.75
CA SER A 707 -16.67 6.78 0.23
C SER A 707 -16.14 7.81 1.22
N ILE A 708 -14.93 7.59 1.74
CA ILE A 708 -14.28 8.50 2.70
C ILE A 708 -14.15 9.91 2.08
N GLN A 709 -13.67 9.97 0.83
CA GLN A 709 -13.47 11.24 0.15
C GLN A 709 -14.78 11.97 -0.15
N ARG A 710 -15.79 11.28 -0.69
CA ARG A 710 -17.05 11.94 -1.06
C ARG A 710 -17.87 12.35 0.16
N ALA A 711 -17.73 11.64 1.28
CA ALA A 711 -18.43 11.97 2.53
C ALA A 711 -17.82 13.18 3.26
N GLY A 712 -16.61 13.62 2.90
CA GLY A 712 -15.93 14.70 3.62
C GLY A 712 -15.10 14.24 4.81
N GLY A 713 -14.42 13.09 4.68
CA GLY A 713 -13.44 12.60 5.63
C GLY A 713 -13.92 11.48 6.54
N ILE A 714 -13.03 11.04 7.43
CA ILE A 714 -13.17 9.83 8.26
C ILE A 714 -14.40 9.90 9.17
N GLU A 715 -14.57 10.99 9.93
CA GLU A 715 -15.70 11.12 10.87
C GLU A 715 -17.06 11.20 10.16
N SER A 716 -17.09 11.90 9.02
CA SER A 716 -18.31 12.04 8.20
C SER A 716 -18.76 10.70 7.63
N VAL A 717 -17.83 9.93 7.02
CA VAL A 717 -18.17 8.59 6.51
C VAL A 717 -18.51 7.61 7.64
N THR A 718 -17.83 7.72 8.79
CA THR A 718 -18.11 6.88 9.95
C THR A 718 -19.54 7.07 10.43
N SER A 719 -19.96 8.33 10.57
CA SER A 719 -21.34 8.66 10.96
C SER A 719 -22.35 8.13 9.95
N ALA A 720 -22.09 8.28 8.64
CA ALA A 720 -22.97 7.80 7.58
C ALA A 720 -23.10 6.27 7.58
N VAL A 721 -22.00 5.54 7.72
CA VAL A 721 -22.01 4.07 7.72
C VAL A 721 -22.66 3.54 8.99
N LEU A 722 -22.40 4.13 10.16
CA LEU A 722 -23.09 3.74 11.41
C LEU A 722 -24.61 3.92 11.29
N SER A 723 -25.07 5.02 10.69
CA SER A 723 -26.50 5.24 10.46
C SER A 723 -27.12 4.19 9.52
N LYS A 724 -26.38 3.74 8.49
CA LYS A 724 -26.82 2.66 7.59
C LYS A 724 -26.93 1.32 8.32
N ILE A 725 -25.91 0.98 9.10
CA ILE A 725 -25.90 -0.24 9.94
C ILE A 725 -27.10 -0.24 10.89
N GLU A 726 -27.36 0.87 11.59
CA GLU A 726 -28.52 1.00 12.48
C GLU A 726 -29.86 0.84 11.73
N SER A 727 -29.97 1.37 10.50
CA SER A 727 -31.16 1.17 9.66
C SER A 727 -31.39 -0.30 9.33
N HIS A 728 -30.35 -1.01 8.85
CA HIS A 728 -30.43 -2.44 8.53
C HIS A 728 -30.78 -3.30 9.72
N VAL A 729 -30.16 -3.03 10.88
CA VAL A 729 -30.49 -3.74 12.12
C VAL A 729 -31.96 -3.53 12.50
N ASN A 730 -32.49 -2.31 12.38
CA ASN A 730 -33.90 -2.04 12.67
C ASN A 730 -34.86 -2.72 11.69
N GLU A 731 -34.50 -2.80 10.41
CA GLU A 731 -35.27 -3.52 9.39
C GLU A 731 -35.32 -5.02 9.67
N GLU A 732 -34.18 -5.65 9.97
CA GLU A 732 -34.10 -7.09 10.27
C GLU A 732 -34.84 -7.44 11.57
N VAL A 733 -34.73 -6.60 12.62
CA VAL A 733 -35.52 -6.78 13.86
C VAL A 733 -37.03 -6.66 13.58
N SER A 734 -37.43 -5.78 12.67
CA SER A 734 -38.84 -5.62 12.28
C SER A 734 -39.35 -6.82 11.47
N ARG A 735 -38.53 -7.38 10.57
CA ARG A 735 -38.85 -8.57 9.76
C ARG A 735 -38.92 -9.87 10.57
N ASN A 736 -38.13 -9.99 11.62
CA ASN A 736 -38.13 -11.16 12.52
C ASN A 736 -39.22 -11.06 13.62
N SER A 737 -40.11 -10.08 13.55
CA SER A 737 -41.29 -10.00 14.42
C SER A 737 -42.35 -11.03 13.97
N PRO A 738 -43.07 -11.69 14.89
CA PRO A 738 -43.99 -12.80 14.58
C PRO A 738 -45.22 -12.45 13.70
N GLN A 739 -45.28 -11.24 13.14
CA GLN A 739 -46.36 -10.75 12.28
C GLN A 739 -45.99 -10.73 10.77
N SER A 740 -44.71 -10.83 10.40
CA SER A 740 -44.26 -10.89 8.99
C SER A 740 -44.12 -12.34 8.54
N GLY A 741 -45.10 -12.84 7.78
CA GLY A 741 -45.10 -14.22 7.23
C GLY A 741 -44.12 -14.49 6.09
N GLU A 742 -42.94 -13.85 6.09
CA GLU A 742 -41.86 -14.07 5.12
C GLU A 742 -40.66 -14.72 5.82
N ASP A 743 -40.74 -16.03 6.08
CA ASP A 743 -39.60 -16.79 6.61
C ASP A 743 -38.53 -16.96 5.51
N LYS A 744 -37.42 -16.21 5.58
CA LYS A 744 -36.21 -16.56 4.83
C LYS A 744 -35.71 -17.92 5.33
N ALA A 745 -35.32 -18.80 4.40
CA ALA A 745 -34.72 -20.08 4.76
C ALA A 745 -33.48 -19.85 5.66
N PRO A 746 -33.33 -20.60 6.77
CA PRO A 746 -32.21 -20.44 7.69
C PRO A 746 -30.89 -20.78 6.99
N CYS A 747 -29.81 -20.05 7.33
CA CYS A 747 -28.48 -20.30 6.78
C CYS A 747 -28.00 -21.70 7.20
N CYS A 748 -27.62 -22.52 6.23
CA CYS A 748 -27.16 -23.87 6.48
C CYS A 748 -25.68 -24.06 6.15
N LEU A 749 -25.01 -24.99 6.84
CA LEU A 749 -23.63 -25.35 6.56
C LEU A 749 -23.56 -26.02 5.18
N ARG A 750 -22.90 -25.38 4.22
CA ARG A 750 -22.76 -25.90 2.85
C ARG A 750 -21.38 -26.48 2.61
N SER A 751 -20.34 -25.83 3.12
CA SER A 751 -18.97 -26.33 2.95
C SER A 751 -18.05 -25.93 4.09
N ILE A 752 -17.01 -26.74 4.29
CA ILE A 752 -15.94 -26.47 5.25
C ILE A 752 -14.61 -26.32 4.55
N GLY A 753 -13.72 -25.54 5.15
CA GLY A 753 -12.31 -25.49 4.78
C GLY A 753 -11.52 -26.38 5.71
N MET A 754 -10.69 -27.27 5.17
CA MET A 754 -9.74 -28.07 5.94
C MET A 754 -8.32 -27.66 5.61
N GLY A 755 -7.42 -27.78 6.58
CA GLY A 755 -6.00 -27.59 6.33
C GLY A 755 -5.11 -27.92 7.51
N SER A 756 -3.82 -27.80 7.29
CA SER A 756 -2.79 -27.99 8.30
C SER A 756 -1.72 -26.91 8.23
N ALA A 757 -1.33 -26.40 9.39
CA ALA A 757 -0.10 -25.63 9.54
C ALA A 757 0.97 -26.39 10.36
N ALA A 758 0.74 -27.68 10.62
CA ALA A 758 1.72 -28.53 11.28
C ALA A 758 2.87 -28.90 10.32
N ARG A 759 4.11 -28.76 10.82
CA ARG A 759 5.35 -29.11 10.09
C ARG A 759 5.46 -30.58 9.76
N GLU A 760 5.16 -31.40 10.76
CA GLU A 760 5.08 -32.85 10.65
C GLU A 760 3.67 -33.23 11.05
N ILE A 761 3.03 -34.06 10.24
CA ILE A 761 1.69 -34.57 10.52
C ILE A 761 1.85 -36.03 10.89
N THR A 762 1.38 -36.41 12.07
CA THR A 762 1.36 -37.82 12.48
C THR A 762 0.36 -38.61 11.61
N PRO A 763 0.64 -39.89 11.34
CA PRO A 763 -0.30 -40.76 10.63
C PRO A 763 -1.71 -40.78 11.24
N GLY A 764 -1.81 -40.66 12.57
CA GLY A 764 -3.09 -40.62 13.29
C GLY A 764 -3.89 -39.35 12.99
N ALA A 765 -3.26 -38.17 13.03
CA ALA A 765 -3.93 -36.92 12.69
C ALA A 765 -4.32 -36.86 11.21
N ALA A 766 -3.46 -37.33 10.30
CA ALA A 766 -3.78 -37.43 8.87
C ALA A 766 -5.02 -38.30 8.63
N ARG A 767 -5.10 -39.48 9.25
CA ARG A 767 -6.28 -40.35 9.17
C ARG A 767 -7.52 -39.72 9.82
N ALA A 768 -7.37 -38.99 10.92
CA ALA A 768 -8.48 -38.29 11.56
C ALA A 768 -9.10 -37.23 10.63
N PHE A 769 -8.26 -36.43 9.96
CA PHE A 769 -8.72 -35.46 8.97
C PHE A 769 -9.36 -36.11 7.74
N ALA A 770 -8.83 -37.22 7.24
CA ALA A 770 -9.47 -37.97 6.14
C ALA A 770 -10.82 -38.56 6.53
N SER A 771 -10.92 -39.12 7.75
CA SER A 771 -12.19 -39.60 8.32
C SER A 771 -13.19 -38.46 8.48
N GLY A 772 -12.75 -37.31 9.01
CA GLY A 772 -13.57 -36.10 9.13
C GLY A 772 -14.08 -35.62 7.77
N ALA A 773 -13.21 -35.48 6.77
CA ALA A 773 -13.59 -35.11 5.41
C ALA A 773 -14.65 -36.05 4.82
N THR A 774 -14.48 -37.36 5.00
CA THR A 774 -15.47 -38.37 4.60
C THR A 774 -16.81 -38.14 5.31
N ALA A 775 -16.79 -37.88 6.62
CA ALA A 775 -17.99 -37.67 7.41
C ALA A 775 -18.77 -36.40 7.03
N PHE A 776 -18.10 -35.35 6.54
CA PHE A 776 -18.75 -34.16 5.96
C PHE A 776 -19.35 -34.45 4.58
N LEU A 777 -18.60 -35.13 3.70
CA LEU A 777 -19.10 -35.50 2.36
C LEU A 777 -20.31 -36.43 2.44
N ASP A 778 -20.31 -37.40 3.37
CA ASP A 778 -21.45 -38.28 3.65
C ASP A 778 -22.68 -37.51 4.14
N ARG A 779 -22.50 -36.28 4.65
CA ARG A 779 -23.57 -35.35 5.07
C ARG A 779 -24.01 -34.37 4.01
N GLY A 780 -23.46 -34.47 2.79
CA GLY A 780 -23.73 -33.51 1.72
C GLY A 780 -23.04 -32.16 1.91
N ILE A 781 -22.07 -32.07 2.81
CA ILE A 781 -21.29 -30.87 3.09
C ILE A 781 -20.00 -30.93 2.27
N GLY A 782 -19.73 -29.89 1.48
CA GLY A 782 -18.51 -29.77 0.68
C GLY A 782 -17.27 -29.60 1.56
N VAL A 783 -16.11 -30.02 1.04
CA VAL A 783 -14.81 -29.87 1.71
C VAL A 783 -13.86 -29.17 0.76
N VAL A 784 -13.19 -28.12 1.21
CA VAL A 784 -12.19 -27.39 0.41
C VAL A 784 -10.85 -27.45 1.12
N LEU A 785 -9.80 -27.85 0.40
CA LEU A 785 -8.41 -27.73 0.84
C LEU A 785 -7.64 -26.80 -0.10
N ASN A 786 -6.58 -26.20 0.41
CA ASN A 786 -5.60 -25.50 -0.41
C ASN A 786 -4.66 -26.51 -1.11
N GLU A 787 -4.28 -26.26 -2.37
CA GLU A 787 -3.42 -27.17 -3.15
C GLU A 787 -2.01 -27.37 -2.57
N MET A 788 -1.50 -26.38 -1.81
CA MET A 788 -0.20 -26.45 -1.15
C MET A 788 -0.30 -27.03 0.28
N ASP A 789 -1.47 -27.55 0.68
CA ASP A 789 -1.68 -28.00 2.06
C ASP A 789 -0.86 -29.27 2.37
N PRO A 790 -0.16 -29.33 3.51
CA PRO A 790 0.63 -30.50 3.88
C PRO A 790 -0.18 -31.81 3.99
N LEU A 791 -1.49 -31.74 4.28
CA LEU A 791 -2.36 -32.93 4.30
C LEU A 791 -2.41 -33.64 2.94
N LEU A 792 -2.32 -32.90 1.83
CA LEU A 792 -2.30 -33.49 0.49
C LEU A 792 -0.99 -34.25 0.20
N GLN A 793 0.07 -33.99 0.96
CA GLN A 793 1.37 -34.64 0.76
C GLN A 793 1.47 -36.00 1.45
N VAL A 794 0.62 -36.28 2.45
CA VAL A 794 0.68 -37.52 3.24
C VAL A 794 -0.27 -38.61 2.70
N PRO A 795 0.21 -39.84 2.43
CA PRO A 795 -0.63 -40.94 1.96
C PRO A 795 -1.80 -41.28 2.89
N GLU A 796 -1.57 -41.19 4.20
CA GLU A 796 -2.55 -41.50 5.23
C GLU A 796 -3.79 -40.59 5.20
N PHE A 797 -3.70 -39.43 4.55
CA PHE A 797 -4.86 -38.58 4.27
C PHE A 797 -5.50 -38.91 2.90
N ARG A 798 -4.68 -39.12 1.85
CA ARG A 798 -5.16 -39.29 0.48
C ARG A 798 -5.79 -40.66 0.19
N GLU A 799 -5.15 -41.74 0.67
CA GLU A 799 -5.57 -43.10 0.36
C GLU A 799 -6.98 -43.42 0.88
N PRO A 800 -7.36 -43.07 2.13
CA PRO A 800 -8.72 -43.32 2.62
C PRO A 800 -9.81 -42.57 1.83
N LEU A 801 -9.48 -41.41 1.25
CA LEU A 801 -10.39 -40.61 0.43
C LEU A 801 -10.47 -41.09 -1.02
N ASN A 802 -9.62 -42.05 -1.44
CA ASN A 802 -9.43 -42.44 -2.84
C ASN A 802 -9.13 -41.23 -3.76
N LEU A 803 -8.32 -40.27 -3.28
CA LEU A 803 -7.92 -39.12 -4.08
C LEU A 803 -6.89 -39.52 -5.14
N GLU A 804 -7.35 -39.67 -6.39
CA GLU A 804 -6.51 -40.05 -7.54
C GLU A 804 -5.57 -38.93 -8.02
N SER A 805 -5.99 -37.67 -7.87
CA SER A 805 -5.20 -36.49 -8.23
C SER A 805 -5.30 -35.42 -7.12
N THR A 806 -4.22 -34.66 -6.96
CA THR A 806 -4.14 -33.47 -6.10
C THR A 806 -4.18 -32.17 -6.91
N ASP A 807 -4.57 -32.23 -8.18
CA ASP A 807 -4.69 -31.05 -9.03
C ASP A 807 -5.80 -30.12 -8.53
N ALA A 808 -5.60 -28.82 -8.68
CA ALA A 808 -6.61 -27.83 -8.32
C ALA A 808 -7.89 -28.00 -9.14
N THR A 809 -9.01 -28.02 -8.43
CA THR A 809 -10.38 -28.09 -8.96
C THR A 809 -11.10 -26.73 -8.94
N LEU A 810 -10.63 -25.80 -8.12
CA LEU A 810 -11.09 -24.42 -8.02
C LEU A 810 -9.92 -23.46 -8.23
N GLN A 811 -10.17 -22.34 -8.89
CA GLN A 811 -9.27 -21.18 -8.80
C GLN A 811 -9.35 -20.56 -7.40
N TYR A 812 -8.31 -19.82 -7.00
CA TYR A 812 -8.32 -19.04 -5.77
C TYR A 812 -9.55 -18.12 -5.69
N GLY A 813 -10.40 -18.29 -4.68
CA GLY A 813 -11.62 -17.50 -4.49
C GLY A 813 -12.76 -17.78 -5.48
N GLN A 814 -12.70 -18.86 -6.26
CA GLN A 814 -13.80 -19.26 -7.14
C GLN A 814 -14.97 -19.82 -6.33
N SER A 815 -16.17 -19.28 -6.54
CA SER A 815 -17.40 -19.77 -5.93
C SER A 815 -17.65 -21.26 -6.23
N ILE A 816 -18.12 -21.99 -5.22
CA ILE A 816 -18.45 -23.42 -5.34
C ILE A 816 -19.85 -23.57 -5.96
N ASP A 817 -19.88 -23.96 -7.23
CA ASP A 817 -21.14 -24.25 -7.95
C ASP A 817 -21.62 -25.70 -7.76
N HIS A 818 -20.69 -26.62 -7.50
CA HIS A 818 -20.96 -28.04 -7.32
C HIS A 818 -20.37 -28.48 -5.98
N LEU A 819 -21.19 -28.95 -5.03
CA LEU A 819 -20.65 -29.42 -3.76
C LEU A 819 -19.88 -30.74 -3.93
N GLY A 820 -18.82 -30.91 -3.13
CA GLY A 820 -17.96 -32.08 -3.11
C GLY A 820 -16.63 -31.76 -2.44
N PHE A 821 -15.63 -32.63 -2.65
CA PHE A 821 -14.25 -32.38 -2.24
C PHE A 821 -13.54 -31.56 -3.31
N HIS A 822 -13.08 -30.37 -2.95
CA HIS A 822 -12.35 -29.47 -3.81
C HIS A 822 -10.95 -29.20 -3.29
N ILE A 823 -10.03 -29.03 -4.24
CA ILE A 823 -8.70 -28.47 -4.03
C ILE A 823 -8.69 -27.09 -4.70
N MET A 824 -8.37 -26.05 -3.93
CA MET A 824 -8.29 -24.66 -4.38
C MET A 824 -6.85 -24.30 -4.72
N GLN A 825 -6.66 -23.71 -5.89
CA GLN A 825 -5.37 -23.19 -6.34
C GLN A 825 -4.88 -22.07 -5.40
N THR A 826 -3.58 -22.01 -5.13
CA THR A 826 -2.93 -20.92 -4.38
C THR A 826 -1.60 -20.55 -5.04
N SER A 827 -1.02 -19.42 -4.64
CA SER A 827 0.34 -19.04 -5.03
C SER A 827 1.32 -19.02 -3.87
N THR A 828 0.85 -19.25 -2.63
CA THR A 828 1.64 -19.18 -1.41
C THR A 828 1.24 -20.29 -0.44
N GLY A 829 2.15 -20.66 0.45
CA GLY A 829 1.86 -21.57 1.57
C GLY A 829 1.40 -20.85 2.84
N ASP A 830 1.08 -19.55 2.76
CA ASP A 830 0.61 -18.79 3.93
C ASP A 830 -0.83 -19.16 4.28
N TRP A 831 -1.06 -19.57 5.53
CA TRP A 831 -2.38 -19.97 6.01
C TRP A 831 -3.42 -18.86 5.88
N SER A 832 -3.07 -17.60 6.17
CA SER A 832 -4.03 -16.49 6.12
C SER A 832 -4.49 -16.23 4.69
N GLU A 833 -3.60 -16.35 3.72
CA GLU A 833 -3.95 -16.27 2.30
C GLU A 833 -4.80 -17.45 1.86
N ALA A 834 -4.38 -18.68 2.17
CA ALA A 834 -5.15 -19.88 1.83
C ALA A 834 -6.58 -19.83 2.41
N ALA A 835 -6.72 -19.47 3.69
CA ALA A 835 -8.01 -19.31 4.35
C ALA A 835 -8.85 -18.19 3.72
N THR A 836 -8.23 -17.07 3.33
CA THR A 836 -8.93 -15.97 2.66
C THR A 836 -9.47 -16.41 1.28
N GLY A 837 -8.69 -17.14 0.50
CA GLY A 837 -9.15 -17.69 -0.77
C GLY A 837 -10.30 -18.69 -0.59
N MET A 838 -10.17 -19.61 0.37
CA MET A 838 -11.21 -20.62 0.63
C MET A 838 -12.51 -19.99 1.13
N GLY A 839 -12.42 -18.97 2.00
CA GLY A 839 -13.60 -18.24 2.46
C GLY A 839 -14.34 -17.55 1.31
N ALA A 840 -13.61 -16.95 0.36
CA ALA A 840 -14.23 -16.39 -0.85
C ALA A 840 -14.85 -17.45 -1.78
N CYS A 841 -14.41 -18.71 -1.71
CA CYS A 841 -15.06 -19.80 -2.44
C CYS A 841 -16.46 -20.14 -1.87
N GLY A 842 -16.76 -19.71 -0.64
CA GLY A 842 -18.02 -19.99 0.08
C GLY A 842 -17.88 -21.01 1.21
N VAL A 843 -16.67 -21.18 1.77
CA VAL A 843 -16.45 -21.96 2.99
C VAL A 843 -17.07 -21.26 4.19
N ASP A 844 -17.82 -22.01 4.99
CA ASP A 844 -18.56 -21.46 6.14
C ASP A 844 -17.79 -21.51 7.47
N VAL A 845 -16.88 -22.48 7.61
CA VAL A 845 -16.12 -22.75 8.84
C VAL A 845 -14.83 -23.51 8.50
N PHE A 846 -13.76 -23.26 9.26
CA PHE A 846 -12.49 -23.94 9.12
C PHE A 846 -12.26 -24.99 10.20
N ALA A 847 -11.69 -26.13 9.80
CA ALA A 847 -11.13 -27.15 10.67
C ALA A 847 -9.63 -27.29 10.36
N VAL A 848 -8.77 -26.97 11.31
CA VAL A 848 -7.33 -26.81 11.05
C VAL A 848 -6.50 -27.61 12.03
N LEU A 849 -5.55 -28.37 11.52
CA LEU A 849 -4.50 -28.95 12.35
C LEU A 849 -3.48 -27.86 12.66
N ALA A 850 -3.48 -27.38 13.90
CA ALA A 850 -2.50 -26.41 14.35
C ALA A 850 -1.13 -27.10 14.51
N GLY A 851 -0.07 -26.32 14.27
CA GLY A 851 1.30 -26.78 14.49
C GLY A 851 1.69 -26.72 15.97
N LEU A 852 2.91 -26.27 16.25
CA LEU A 852 3.44 -26.14 17.62
C LEU A 852 2.63 -25.16 18.49
N ARG A 853 1.98 -24.20 17.85
CA ARG A 853 1.20 -23.13 18.48
C ARG A 853 -0.12 -22.94 17.72
N PRO A 854 -1.11 -22.33 18.36
CA PRO A 854 -2.30 -21.92 17.64
C PRO A 854 -1.99 -20.89 16.57
N LEU A 855 -2.70 -21.02 15.45
CA LEU A 855 -2.66 -20.11 14.33
C LEU A 855 -3.52 -18.87 14.60
N SER A 856 -3.24 -17.84 13.82
CA SER A 856 -4.18 -16.76 13.64
C SER A 856 -5.46 -17.28 12.98
N PRO A 857 -6.62 -17.19 13.65
CA PRO A 857 -7.89 -17.63 13.08
C PRO A 857 -8.29 -16.69 11.93
N HIS A 858 -9.12 -17.20 11.02
CA HIS A 858 -9.71 -16.36 9.99
C HIS A 858 -10.61 -15.28 10.62
N ARG A 859 -10.62 -14.09 10.02
CA ARG A 859 -11.27 -12.91 10.61
C ARG A 859 -12.78 -13.02 10.74
N PHE A 860 -13.41 -13.65 9.75
CA PHE A 860 -14.88 -13.72 9.61
C PHE A 860 -15.45 -15.11 9.85
N LEU A 861 -14.69 -16.14 9.53
CA LEU A 861 -15.21 -17.51 9.47
C LEU A 861 -14.65 -18.29 10.65
N PRO A 862 -15.49 -18.95 11.45
CA PRO A 862 -15.03 -19.63 12.65
C PRO A 862 -13.91 -20.61 12.31
N THR A 863 -12.86 -20.61 13.11
CA THR A 863 -11.67 -21.45 12.85
C THR A 863 -11.44 -22.35 14.05
N VAL A 864 -11.74 -23.64 13.88
CA VAL A 864 -11.55 -24.67 14.90
C VAL A 864 -10.17 -25.28 14.73
N GLN A 865 -9.37 -25.25 15.80
CA GLN A 865 -7.97 -25.64 15.80
C GLN A 865 -7.74 -26.90 16.63
N PHE A 866 -7.13 -27.91 16.02
CA PHE A 866 -6.83 -29.19 16.64
C PHE A 866 -5.33 -29.36 16.87
N SER A 867 -4.93 -30.06 17.95
CA SER A 867 -3.54 -30.43 18.21
C SER A 867 -3.33 -31.95 18.19
N GLU A 868 -2.09 -32.37 17.92
CA GLU A 868 -1.69 -33.78 17.93
C GLU A 868 -1.22 -34.24 19.32
N SER A 869 -0.77 -33.31 20.16
CA SER A 869 -0.27 -33.57 21.50
C SER A 869 -1.28 -33.18 22.57
N VAL A 870 -1.14 -33.79 23.76
CA VAL A 870 -1.94 -33.45 24.94
C VAL A 870 -1.76 -31.97 25.24
N ASP A 871 -2.85 -31.23 25.10
CA ASP A 871 -2.92 -29.81 25.42
C ASP A 871 -3.22 -29.61 26.90
N ASP A 872 -2.19 -29.77 27.74
CA ASP A 872 -2.28 -29.51 29.19
C ASP A 872 -2.64 -28.03 29.49
N THR A 873 -2.45 -27.15 28.50
CA THR A 873 -2.75 -25.72 28.59
C THR A 873 -4.18 -25.34 28.23
N GLY A 874 -4.95 -26.26 27.65
CA GLY A 874 -6.31 -26.01 27.19
C GLY A 874 -6.41 -24.89 26.16
N THR A 875 -5.45 -24.73 25.25
CA THR A 875 -5.39 -23.71 24.20
C THR A 875 -6.06 -24.11 22.87
N PHE A 876 -6.15 -25.40 22.52
CA PHE A 876 -6.74 -25.90 21.25
C PHE A 876 -8.17 -26.42 21.42
N ASP A 877 -9.00 -26.34 20.39
CA ASP A 877 -10.43 -26.69 20.44
C ASP A 877 -10.67 -28.21 20.54
N GLY A 878 -9.69 -29.01 20.11
CA GLY A 878 -9.69 -30.47 20.26
C GLY A 878 -8.29 -31.08 20.15
N VAL A 879 -8.15 -32.33 20.62
CA VAL A 879 -6.88 -33.09 20.58
C VAL A 879 -7.11 -34.41 19.86
N LEU A 880 -6.22 -34.75 18.92
CA LEU A 880 -6.30 -35.95 18.08
C LEU A 880 -5.29 -37.00 18.55
N THR A 881 -5.64 -37.82 19.54
CA THR A 881 -4.71 -38.75 20.24
C THR A 881 -4.43 -40.09 19.53
N GLY A 882 -4.67 -40.19 18.21
CA GLY A 882 -4.17 -41.29 17.38
C GLY A 882 -4.88 -42.66 17.50
N ASN A 883 -6.04 -42.76 18.18
CA ASN A 883 -6.90 -43.94 18.05
C ASN A 883 -7.85 -43.77 16.84
N ASP A 884 -7.74 -44.70 15.89
CA ASP A 884 -8.42 -44.63 14.60
C ASP A 884 -9.95 -44.74 14.75
N GLY A 885 -10.68 -43.66 14.41
CA GLY A 885 -12.15 -43.56 14.44
C GLY A 885 -12.66 -42.30 15.15
N GLU A 886 -12.29 -42.11 16.42
CA GLU A 886 -12.81 -41.02 17.27
C GLU A 886 -12.35 -39.62 16.80
N GLY A 887 -11.17 -39.50 16.19
CA GLY A 887 -10.63 -38.22 15.73
C GLY A 887 -11.48 -37.54 14.64
N GLY A 888 -12.05 -38.31 13.72
CA GLY A 888 -12.92 -37.79 12.66
C GLY A 888 -14.23 -37.25 13.24
N ASP A 889 -14.82 -37.95 14.21
CA ASP A 889 -16.03 -37.51 14.92
C ASP A 889 -15.78 -36.25 15.75
N ILE A 890 -14.61 -36.14 16.40
CA ILE A 890 -14.23 -34.93 17.13
C ILE A 890 -14.16 -33.72 16.19
N ILE A 891 -13.51 -33.87 15.03
CA ILE A 891 -13.43 -32.81 14.01
C ILE A 891 -14.83 -32.42 13.55
N LEU A 892 -15.63 -33.41 13.13
CA LEU A 892 -16.99 -33.21 12.66
C LEU A 892 -17.85 -32.44 13.68
N HIS A 893 -17.93 -32.95 14.92
CA HIS A 893 -18.79 -32.39 15.94
C HIS A 893 -18.36 -30.98 16.34
N ARG A 894 -17.07 -30.76 16.61
CA ARG A 894 -16.58 -29.43 17.02
C ARG A 894 -16.75 -28.39 15.93
N THR A 895 -16.51 -28.74 14.67
CA THR A 895 -16.69 -27.83 13.54
C THR A 895 -18.17 -27.51 13.29
N ILE A 896 -19.07 -28.48 13.43
CA ILE A 896 -20.53 -28.23 13.37
C ILE A 896 -20.99 -27.32 14.52
N GLU A 897 -20.55 -27.58 15.76
CA GLU A 897 -20.89 -26.77 16.92
C GLU A 897 -20.35 -25.34 16.82
N ALA A 898 -19.17 -25.17 16.22
CA ALA A 898 -18.58 -23.87 15.92
C ALA A 898 -19.41 -23.08 14.90
N PHE A 899 -19.85 -23.72 13.81
CA PHE A 899 -20.70 -23.09 12.81
C PHE A 899 -22.09 -22.74 13.37
N SER A 900 -22.70 -23.64 14.14
CA SER A 900 -24.02 -23.40 14.75
C SER A 900 -24.00 -22.34 15.85
N GLY A 901 -22.83 -21.95 16.35
CA GLY A 901 -22.68 -21.05 17.49
C GLY A 901 -22.92 -21.71 18.85
N THR A 902 -23.03 -23.05 18.93
CA THR A 902 -23.16 -23.76 20.21
C THR A 902 -21.80 -24.00 20.89
N TYR A 903 -20.70 -23.76 20.18
CA TYR A 903 -19.35 -23.76 20.69
C TYR A 903 -18.61 -22.51 20.27
N LEU A 904 -18.03 -21.79 21.23
CA LEU A 904 -17.13 -20.67 20.95
C LEU A 904 -15.70 -21.20 20.92
N GLN A 905 -14.98 -20.88 19.85
CA GLN A 905 -13.60 -21.29 19.68
C GLN A 905 -12.74 -20.67 20.78
N LYS A 906 -11.74 -21.41 21.25
CA LYS A 906 -10.80 -20.92 22.27
C LYS A 906 -10.04 -19.69 21.79
N ILE A 907 -9.78 -19.61 20.49
CA ILE A 907 -9.19 -18.45 19.82
C ILE A 907 -10.18 -17.93 18.79
N GLY A 908 -11.03 -17.01 19.24
CA GLY A 908 -12.05 -16.38 18.41
C GLY A 908 -11.51 -15.31 17.46
N HIS A 909 -12.42 -14.73 16.67
CA HIS A 909 -12.15 -13.63 15.75
C HIS A 909 -11.49 -12.43 16.45
N ARG A 910 -10.54 -11.78 15.77
CA ARG A 910 -9.84 -10.60 16.29
C ARG A 910 -9.89 -9.46 15.27
N PRO A 911 -10.14 -8.21 15.71
CA PRO A 911 -9.95 -7.06 14.86
C PRO A 911 -8.45 -7.01 14.49
N ASN A 912 -8.16 -7.00 13.19
CA ASN A 912 -6.86 -6.73 12.56
C ASN A 912 -6.02 -7.96 12.18
N VAL A 913 -6.55 -9.19 12.30
CA VAL A 913 -5.80 -10.42 11.98
C VAL A 913 -6.61 -11.37 11.09
N GLY A 914 -5.91 -12.10 10.21
CA GLY A 914 -6.47 -13.27 9.52
C GLY A 914 -7.30 -12.99 8.26
N PHE A 915 -7.08 -11.84 7.60
CA PHE A 915 -7.59 -11.57 6.25
C PHE A 915 -6.45 -11.02 5.40
N GLN A 916 -5.95 -11.83 4.47
CA GLN A 916 -4.81 -11.49 3.63
C GLN A 916 -5.07 -12.04 2.23
N LEU A 917 -4.94 -11.17 1.23
CA LEU A 917 -5.16 -11.54 -0.16
C LEU A 917 -3.84 -11.97 -0.79
N SER A 918 -3.88 -13.07 -1.53
CA SER A 918 -2.82 -13.40 -2.48
C SER A 918 -2.82 -12.39 -3.64
N ARG A 919 -1.63 -12.10 -4.17
CA ARG A 919 -1.48 -11.34 -5.44
C ARG A 919 -1.22 -12.25 -6.65
N GLY A 920 -1.37 -13.56 -6.49
CA GLY A 920 -1.00 -14.56 -7.49
C GLY A 920 0.53 -14.70 -7.66
N PHE A 921 0.94 -15.50 -8.64
CA PHE A 921 2.36 -15.81 -8.88
C PHE A 921 3.17 -14.62 -9.40
N THR A 922 2.53 -13.73 -10.15
CA THR A 922 3.18 -12.56 -10.75
C THR A 922 2.79 -11.26 -10.06
N GLY A 923 2.16 -11.33 -8.89
CA GLY A 923 1.76 -10.16 -8.13
C GLY A 923 2.94 -9.29 -7.72
N VAL A 924 2.87 -7.98 -7.97
CA VAL A 924 3.93 -7.02 -7.65
C VAL A 924 3.35 -5.70 -7.17
N SER A 925 4.06 -5.03 -6.26
CA SER A 925 3.81 -3.62 -5.95
C SER A 925 4.48 -2.75 -7.00
N LEU A 926 3.67 -1.95 -7.69
CA LEU A 926 4.16 -0.84 -8.49
C LEU A 926 3.93 0.45 -7.72
#